data_AF-G2EDY1-F1
#
_entry.id   AF-G2EDY1-F1
#
_cell.length_a   1.000
_cell.length_b   1.000
_cell.length_c   1.000
_cell.angle_alpha   90.00
_cell.angle_beta   90.00
_cell.angle_gamma   90.00
#
_symmetry.space_group_name_H-M   'P 1'
#
loop_
_entity.id
_entity.type
_entity.pdbx_description
1 polymer ?
#
loop_
_entity_poly.entity_id
_entity_poly.type
_entity_poly.pdbx_seq_one_letter_code
_entity_poly.pdbx_strand_id
1 'polypeptide(L)'
;MKLLDFPIVKLAFCFMLGVLVSVQFAWSLDFSMVVSGVLLLILTILYFVYRKQFKQRIWFGLVTFITVMSLGNLRAHLDNHLNHDTHYTNQYNIKNGEFSQLHIHISELLKSNLYNHRYIANLQAINGKTVFGKILLNISKNDSISKLSVDDSVVIYGNLEEMSSPLNPYQFDYKKYLENHQIYAQINSRNNVISILSTEKHTIYGYADYIRQSLNKKLEKYNFEPEALAVINALLLGQRQDINKDLYADYVNAGAIHILAISGLHIGIILIILQWLLKPLIFTKNGNYIKAIIILIILWSYAILAGLSPSILRAVTMFSVVTVGIYLKRPYNIYNTLAVSAFLLLIINPELLFEVGFQLSYLAVIGIVAIHPLIFERLKTPYRFPNKIITLFTVSLAAQIGIFPLSILYFHQFPGLFLLTNVVIIPFLGIILGYGLVVFLMAFLNVPKNIITDGFGEIIHTMNVFFKWIAEQEVFIFRDIPMNWFLVIGFYLIILLLTQYFISKTYKRLVLALTAICLFTVGLFFNSYWYHSQDELIVFHKSRHSILSKKQGLHLEIYHNLDTLKMLSDYSISNYRIGNFIKNTSSHTLSNVYRFNDKQLLIIDSLAIFKNLTLNPDYLLLRESPKINLNRLIDSLNPKLIIMDGSNYKSYVKRWTETCKKRKRPFHYTGEKGAFILKQTRN
;
A
#
# COMPACT_ATOMS: atom_id res chain seq x y z
N MET A 1 31.21 8.02 8.10
CA MET A 1 30.57 9.16 8.80
C MET A 1 29.40 8.63 9.61
N LYS A 2 29.11 9.14 10.82
CA LYS A 2 28.03 8.55 11.64
C LYS A 2 26.72 9.26 11.29
N LEU A 3 25.73 8.48 10.85
CA LEU A 3 24.37 8.93 10.51
C LEU A 3 23.74 9.83 11.58
N LEU A 4 24.02 9.52 12.86
CA LEU A 4 23.50 10.21 14.04
C LEU A 4 24.29 11.46 14.42
N ASP A 5 25.29 11.89 13.66
CA ASP A 5 25.98 13.16 13.95
C ASP A 5 25.11 14.36 13.55
N PHE A 6 24.11 14.14 12.69
CA PHE A 6 23.24 15.19 12.19
C PHE A 6 21.98 15.38 13.03
N PRO A 7 21.72 16.61 13.54
CA PRO A 7 20.53 16.89 14.34
C PRO A 7 19.23 16.54 13.62
N ILE A 8 19.10 16.90 12.34
CA ILE A 8 17.84 16.72 11.59
C ILE A 8 17.43 15.26 11.44
N VAL A 9 18.39 14.33 11.35
CA VAL A 9 18.11 12.89 11.29
C VAL A 9 17.44 12.43 12.58
N LYS A 10 17.93 12.90 13.74
CA LYS A 10 17.32 12.60 15.05
C LYS A 10 15.94 13.21 15.18
N LEU A 11 15.78 14.48 14.79
CA LEU A 11 14.50 15.18 14.87
C LEU A 11 13.44 14.53 13.97
N ALA A 12 13.80 14.16 12.74
CA ALA A 12 12.90 13.43 11.83
C ALA A 12 12.47 12.08 12.43
N PHE A 13 13.40 11.34 13.05
CA PHE A 13 13.08 10.10 13.74
C PHE A 13 12.14 10.30 14.93
N CYS A 14 12.41 11.30 15.79
CA CYS A 14 11.51 11.65 16.89
C CYS A 14 10.12 12.06 16.41
N PHE A 15 10.03 12.81 15.31
CA PHE A 15 8.76 13.20 14.72
C PHE A 15 7.97 11.98 14.22
N MET A 16 8.64 11.05 13.52
CA MET A 16 8.03 9.78 13.11
C MET A 16 7.51 8.97 14.31
N LEU A 17 8.28 8.89 15.40
CA LEU A 17 7.80 8.24 16.64
C LEU A 17 6.54 8.93 17.19
N GLY A 18 6.47 10.26 17.12
CA GLY A 18 5.29 11.04 17.50
C GLY A 18 4.03 10.65 16.72
N VAL A 19 4.17 10.54 15.38
CA VAL A 19 3.10 10.09 14.48
C VAL A 19 2.70 8.63 14.74
N LEU A 20 3.64 7.75 15.09
CA LEU A 20 3.31 6.36 15.46
C LEU A 20 2.53 6.29 16.78
N VAL A 21 2.87 7.14 17.75
CA VAL A 21 2.19 7.21 19.04
C VAL A 21 0.75 7.69 18.90
N SER A 22 0.46 8.66 18.01
CA SER A 22 -0.93 9.13 17.82
C SER A 22 -1.88 8.05 17.31
N VAL A 23 -1.38 7.06 16.57
CA VAL A 23 -2.20 5.95 16.06
C VAL A 23 -2.44 4.86 17.11
N GLN A 24 -1.48 4.67 18.02
CA GLN A 24 -1.60 3.65 19.07
C GLN A 24 -2.39 4.13 20.29
N PHE A 25 -2.29 5.41 20.62
CA PHE A 25 -2.93 6.00 21.79
C PHE A 25 -4.04 6.96 21.37
N ALA A 26 -5.25 6.72 21.88
CA ALA A 26 -6.42 7.56 21.64
C ALA A 26 -6.37 8.85 22.50
N TRP A 27 -5.37 9.69 22.27
CA TRP A 27 -5.32 11.01 22.89
C TRP A 27 -6.33 11.94 22.21
N SER A 28 -6.97 12.81 23.00
CA SER A 28 -7.79 13.89 22.45
C SER A 28 -6.90 14.97 21.85
N LEU A 29 -7.41 15.67 20.83
CA LEU A 29 -6.69 16.78 20.20
C LEU A 29 -6.28 17.84 21.23
N ASP A 30 -7.17 18.17 22.16
CA ASP A 30 -6.92 19.15 23.24
C ASP A 30 -5.75 18.73 24.13
N PHE A 31 -5.69 17.46 24.51
CA PHE A 31 -4.60 16.93 25.32
C PHE A 31 -3.26 17.07 24.58
N SER A 32 -3.23 16.70 23.30
CA SER A 32 -2.03 16.84 22.46
C SER A 32 -1.60 18.30 22.31
N MET A 33 -2.54 19.24 22.16
CA MET A 33 -2.26 20.68 22.11
C MET A 33 -1.64 21.18 23.41
N VAL A 34 -2.21 20.84 24.57
CA VAL A 34 -1.71 21.26 25.89
C VAL A 34 -0.31 20.71 26.13
N VAL A 35 -0.09 19.41 25.89
CA VAL A 35 1.22 18.77 26.08
C VAL A 35 2.28 19.40 25.17
N SER A 36 1.96 19.61 23.89
CA SER A 36 2.87 20.28 22.94
C SER A 36 3.19 21.71 23.38
N GLY A 37 2.19 22.47 23.84
CA GLY A 37 2.36 23.85 24.32
C GLY A 37 3.25 23.94 25.56
N VAL A 38 3.04 23.07 26.54
CA VAL A 38 3.86 22.99 27.76
C VAL A 38 5.31 22.62 27.42
N LEU A 39 5.52 21.61 26.56
CA LEU A 39 6.86 21.19 26.15
C LEU A 39 7.60 22.28 25.37
N LEU A 40 6.91 23.00 24.48
CA LEU A 40 7.47 24.15 23.78
C LEU A 40 7.90 25.25 24.76
N LEU A 41 7.07 25.57 25.75
CA LEU A 41 7.39 26.57 26.77
C LEU A 41 8.62 26.16 27.59
N ILE A 42 8.69 24.90 28.03
CA ILE A 42 9.87 24.35 28.73
C ILE A 42 11.10 24.44 27.83
N LEU A 43 10.98 24.07 26.55
CA LEU A 43 12.08 24.15 25.59
C LEU A 43 12.58 25.60 25.41
N THR A 44 11.66 26.57 25.32
CA THR A 44 11.98 28.00 25.23
C THR A 44 12.72 28.48 26.48
N ILE A 45 12.25 28.11 27.68
CA ILE A 45 12.94 28.45 28.94
C ILE A 45 14.36 27.85 28.95
N LEU A 46 14.51 26.57 28.63
CA LEU A 46 15.82 25.90 28.60
C LEU A 46 16.74 26.52 27.54
N TYR A 47 16.20 26.94 26.39
CA TYR A 47 16.97 27.67 25.39
C TYR A 47 17.53 28.98 25.96
N PHE A 48 16.72 29.80 26.64
CA PHE A 48 17.18 31.05 27.22
C PHE A 48 18.17 30.86 28.38
N VAL A 49 18.00 29.82 29.20
CA VAL A 49 18.92 29.47 30.30
C VAL A 49 20.26 28.99 29.76
N TYR A 50 20.27 28.16 28.72
CA TYR A 50 21.47 27.49 28.23
C TYR A 50 22.13 28.16 27.02
N ARG A 51 21.50 29.15 26.36
CA ARG A 51 22.09 29.83 25.17
C ARG A 51 23.45 30.48 25.44
N LYS A 52 23.74 30.87 26.69
CA LYS A 52 25.01 31.49 27.09
C LYS A 52 26.04 30.47 27.59
N GLN A 53 25.70 29.19 27.71
CA GLN A 53 26.61 28.16 28.19
C GLN A 53 27.35 27.50 27.01
N PHE A 54 28.66 27.33 27.15
CA PHE A 54 29.53 26.81 26.07
C PHE A 54 29.26 25.32 25.74
N LYS A 55 28.74 24.54 26.70
CA LYS A 55 28.27 23.16 26.48
C LYS A 55 26.81 23.05 26.91
N GLN A 56 25.92 22.80 25.95
CA GLN A 56 24.52 22.52 26.23
C GLN A 56 24.40 21.21 27.04
N ARG A 57 23.64 21.23 28.13
CA ARG A 57 23.38 20.05 28.97
C ARG A 57 22.51 19.03 28.23
N ILE A 58 22.65 17.75 28.59
CA ILE A 58 21.90 16.62 27.99
C ILE A 58 20.38 16.83 28.05
N TRP A 59 19.89 17.52 29.08
CA TRP A 59 18.48 17.87 29.28
C TRP A 59 17.88 18.71 28.15
N PHE A 60 18.65 19.65 27.57
CA PHE A 60 18.16 20.44 26.44
C PHE A 60 17.88 19.54 25.22
N GLY A 61 18.78 18.58 24.94
CA GLY A 61 18.60 17.61 23.87
C GLY A 61 17.41 16.68 24.11
N LEU A 62 17.28 16.13 25.32
CA LEU A 62 16.15 15.26 25.69
C LEU A 62 14.80 15.99 25.55
N VAL A 63 14.68 17.20 26.08
CA VAL A 63 13.45 17.99 25.96
C VAL A 63 13.17 18.35 24.50
N THR A 64 14.20 18.67 23.70
CA THR A 64 14.02 18.89 22.25
C THR A 64 13.42 17.66 21.57
N PHE A 65 13.95 16.46 21.85
CA PHE A 65 13.45 15.22 21.25
C PHE A 65 12.02 14.90 21.66
N ILE A 66 11.69 15.06 22.95
CA ILE A 66 10.32 14.86 23.46
C ILE A 66 9.36 15.90 22.86
N THR A 67 9.79 17.15 22.73
CA THR A 67 8.98 18.22 22.11
C THR A 67 8.68 17.89 20.65
N VAL A 68 9.68 17.49 19.87
CA VAL A 68 9.47 17.13 18.46
C VAL A 68 8.60 15.88 18.31
N MET A 69 8.71 14.91 19.23
CA MET A 69 7.81 13.77 19.28
C MET A 69 6.36 14.19 19.59
N SER A 70 6.16 15.11 20.54
CA SER A 70 4.83 15.66 20.84
C SER A 70 4.25 16.46 19.66
N LEU A 71 5.07 17.23 18.95
CA LEU A 71 4.66 17.94 17.74
C LEU A 71 4.25 16.99 16.61
N GLY A 72 4.94 15.86 16.45
CA GLY A 72 4.54 14.81 15.51
C GLY A 72 3.18 14.21 15.84
N ASN A 73 2.93 13.93 17.12
CA ASN A 73 1.63 13.48 17.61
C ASN A 73 0.53 14.54 17.34
N LEU A 74 0.76 15.79 17.74
CA LEU A 74 -0.18 16.90 17.51
C LEU A 74 -0.49 17.07 16.03
N ARG A 75 0.52 17.04 15.15
CA ARG A 75 0.31 17.19 13.71
C ARG A 75 -0.58 16.06 13.16
N ALA A 76 -0.37 14.83 13.59
CA ALA A 76 -1.22 13.71 13.18
C ALA A 76 -2.67 13.84 13.66
N HIS A 77 -2.92 14.38 14.86
CA HIS A 77 -4.28 14.66 15.33
C HIS A 77 -4.93 15.84 14.60
N LEU A 78 -4.17 16.89 14.26
CA LEU A 78 -4.67 18.02 13.48
C LEU A 78 -5.06 17.61 12.05
N ASP A 79 -4.34 16.66 11.46
CA ASP A 79 -4.60 16.18 10.10
C ASP A 79 -5.80 15.21 10.04
N ASN A 80 -6.11 14.53 11.15
CA ASN A 80 -7.21 13.58 11.22
C ASN A 80 -8.57 14.30 11.08
N HIS A 81 -9.27 14.04 9.97
CA HIS A 81 -10.55 14.66 9.65
C HIS A 81 -11.65 14.33 10.67
N LEU A 82 -11.56 13.19 11.36
CA LEU A 82 -12.56 12.81 12.38
C LEU A 82 -12.60 13.78 13.56
N ASN A 83 -11.51 14.51 13.83
CA ASN A 83 -11.43 15.49 14.90
C ASN A 83 -12.10 16.83 14.55
N HIS A 84 -12.60 16.99 13.32
CA HIS A 84 -13.32 18.20 12.90
C HIS A 84 -14.83 18.03 13.10
N ASP A 85 -15.48 18.96 13.81
CA ASP A 85 -16.92 18.91 14.09
C ASP A 85 -17.80 18.95 12.82
N THR A 86 -17.27 19.53 11.74
CA THR A 86 -17.94 19.63 10.43
C THR A 86 -17.79 18.36 9.59
N HIS A 87 -17.08 17.34 10.07
CA HIS A 87 -16.91 16.09 9.36
C HIS A 87 -18.23 15.31 9.28
N TYR A 88 -18.51 14.71 8.12
CA TYR A 88 -19.80 14.05 7.88
C TYR A 88 -20.12 12.93 8.88
N THR A 89 -19.12 12.24 9.42
CA THR A 89 -19.32 11.16 10.42
C THR A 89 -19.88 11.68 11.75
N ASN A 90 -19.60 12.94 12.08
CA ASN A 90 -20.01 13.55 13.35
C ASN A 90 -21.43 14.13 13.24
N GLN A 91 -21.86 14.48 12.03
CA GLN A 91 -23.16 15.08 11.77
C GLN A 91 -24.22 14.09 11.26
N TYR A 92 -23.79 12.97 10.68
CA TYR A 92 -24.66 12.02 10.02
C TYR A 92 -24.37 10.57 10.44
N ASN A 93 -25.41 9.86 10.86
CA ASN A 93 -25.26 8.47 11.27
C ASN A 93 -25.28 7.52 10.07
N ILE A 94 -24.09 7.11 9.64
CA ILE A 94 -23.87 6.17 8.52
C ILE A 94 -24.63 4.85 8.74
N LYS A 95 -24.80 4.39 9.99
CA LYS A 95 -25.39 3.08 10.28
C LYS A 95 -26.89 3.01 10.00
N ASN A 96 -27.58 4.14 9.98
CA ASN A 96 -29.02 4.16 9.70
C ASN A 96 -29.31 4.04 8.20
N GLY A 97 -28.33 4.28 7.34
CA GLY A 97 -28.48 4.12 5.88
C GLY A 97 -29.59 4.99 5.30
N GLU A 98 -29.74 6.20 5.82
CA GLU A 98 -30.75 7.16 5.35
C GLU A 98 -30.43 7.60 3.91
N PHE A 99 -31.49 7.66 3.08
CA PHE A 99 -31.40 8.08 1.69
C PHE A 99 -31.33 9.59 1.61
N SER A 100 -30.19 10.10 1.14
CA SER A 100 -29.87 11.52 1.20
C SER A 100 -29.40 12.05 -0.15
N GLN A 101 -29.62 13.35 -0.34
CA GLN A 101 -29.05 14.12 -1.44
C GLN A 101 -27.63 14.55 -1.06
N LEU A 102 -26.65 14.10 -1.84
CA LEU A 102 -25.23 14.26 -1.56
C LEU A 102 -24.61 15.12 -2.65
N HIS A 103 -24.03 16.26 -2.26
CA HIS A 103 -23.30 17.14 -3.17
C HIS A 103 -21.83 16.80 -3.07
N ILE A 104 -21.26 16.29 -4.16
CA ILE A 104 -19.91 15.77 -4.18
C ILE A 104 -19.10 16.41 -5.31
N HIS A 105 -17.79 16.49 -5.06
CA HIS A 105 -16.82 16.99 -6.01
C HIS A 105 -15.74 15.92 -6.24
N ILE A 106 -15.53 15.53 -7.49
CA ILE A 106 -14.59 14.44 -7.83
C ILE A 106 -13.15 14.92 -7.66
N SER A 107 -12.41 14.31 -6.74
CA SER A 107 -11.01 14.67 -6.47
C SER A 107 -10.01 13.79 -7.19
N GLU A 108 -10.29 12.48 -7.33
CA GLU A 108 -9.36 11.52 -7.91
C GLU A 108 -10.08 10.37 -8.63
N LEU A 109 -9.50 9.90 -9.74
CA LEU A 109 -9.95 8.71 -10.46
C LEU A 109 -9.15 7.49 -10.00
N LEU A 110 -9.85 6.41 -9.63
CA LEU A 110 -9.23 5.14 -9.27
C LEU A 110 -9.34 4.11 -10.41
N LYS A 111 -8.52 3.05 -10.34
CA LYS A 111 -8.64 1.92 -11.26
C LYS A 111 -10.03 1.30 -11.17
N SER A 112 -10.73 1.27 -12.31
CA SER A 112 -12.06 0.68 -12.40
C SER A 112 -12.00 -0.83 -12.15
N ASN A 113 -13.04 -1.39 -11.53
CA ASN A 113 -13.16 -2.83 -11.37
C ASN A 113 -14.05 -3.42 -12.48
N LEU A 114 -14.44 -4.69 -12.38
CA LEU A 114 -15.28 -5.34 -13.40
C LEU A 114 -16.67 -4.72 -13.50
N TYR A 115 -17.22 -4.19 -12.39
CA TYR A 115 -18.61 -3.77 -12.28
C TYR A 115 -18.79 -2.25 -12.20
N ASN A 116 -17.79 -1.53 -11.68
CA ASN A 116 -17.89 -0.15 -11.28
C ASN A 116 -16.67 0.68 -11.75
N HIS A 117 -16.95 1.90 -12.16
CA HIS A 117 -16.00 3.01 -12.15
C HIS A 117 -15.86 3.54 -10.73
N ARG A 118 -14.63 3.86 -10.32
CA ARG A 118 -14.30 4.15 -8.92
C ARG A 118 -13.63 5.51 -8.82
N TYR A 119 -14.06 6.30 -7.86
CA TYR A 119 -13.61 7.68 -7.67
C TYR A 119 -13.44 7.97 -6.18
N ILE A 120 -12.52 8.87 -5.84
CA ILE A 120 -12.53 9.56 -4.55
C ILE A 120 -13.25 10.88 -4.78
N ALA A 121 -14.21 11.18 -3.92
CA ALA A 121 -14.97 12.42 -3.97
C ALA A 121 -14.94 13.13 -2.62
N ASN A 122 -14.86 14.44 -2.66
CA ASN A 122 -15.04 15.30 -1.50
C ASN A 122 -16.53 15.57 -1.33
N LEU A 123 -17.06 15.30 -0.15
CA LEU A 123 -18.44 15.60 0.21
C LEU A 123 -18.54 17.06 0.67
N GLN A 124 -19.41 17.84 0.03
CA GLN A 124 -19.60 19.27 0.30
C GLN A 124 -20.89 19.53 1.08
N ALA A 125 -21.95 18.77 0.79
CA ALA A 125 -23.21 18.89 1.52
C ALA A 125 -24.01 17.58 1.54
N ILE A 126 -24.78 17.39 2.62
CA ILE A 126 -25.79 16.34 2.79
C ILE A 126 -27.13 17.02 3.09
N ASN A 127 -28.15 16.79 2.27
CA ASN A 127 -29.49 17.37 2.45
C ASN A 127 -29.46 18.89 2.70
N GLY A 128 -28.59 19.61 1.99
CA GLY A 128 -28.42 21.07 2.12
C GLY A 128 -27.56 21.53 3.30
N LYS A 129 -27.14 20.65 4.21
CA LYS A 129 -26.18 20.98 5.28
C LYS A 129 -24.75 20.82 4.77
N THR A 130 -23.92 21.84 4.97
CA THR A 130 -22.50 21.81 4.59
C THR A 130 -21.73 20.84 5.47
N VAL A 131 -21.03 19.90 4.85
CA VAL A 131 -20.16 18.94 5.52
C VAL A 131 -18.80 18.90 4.84
N PHE A 132 -17.83 18.29 5.51
CA PHE A 132 -16.51 18.05 4.94
C PHE A 132 -16.13 16.57 5.09
N GLY A 133 -15.37 16.06 4.12
CA GLY A 133 -14.69 14.77 4.20
C GLY A 133 -14.63 14.04 2.85
N LYS A 134 -13.80 12.99 2.78
CA LYS A 134 -13.64 12.18 1.58
C LYS A 134 -14.49 10.91 1.67
N ILE A 135 -15.00 10.49 0.52
CA ILE A 135 -15.76 9.24 0.37
C ILE A 135 -15.32 8.49 -0.88
N LEU A 136 -15.51 7.16 -0.86
CA LEU A 136 -15.32 6.32 -2.04
C LEU A 136 -16.63 6.26 -2.85
N LEU A 137 -16.60 6.74 -4.08
CA LEU A 137 -17.74 6.65 -5.00
C LEU A 137 -17.54 5.49 -5.98
N ASN A 138 -18.49 4.57 -6.00
CA ASN A 138 -18.54 3.48 -6.96
C ASN A 138 -19.76 3.67 -7.88
N ILE A 139 -19.52 4.00 -9.15
CA ILE A 139 -20.55 4.14 -10.18
C ILE A 139 -20.63 2.87 -11.00
N SER A 140 -21.81 2.27 -11.17
CA SER A 140 -21.95 1.06 -11.98
C SER A 140 -21.67 1.33 -13.45
N LYS A 141 -20.95 0.42 -14.13
CA LYS A 141 -20.70 0.49 -15.58
C LYS A 141 -21.98 0.32 -16.42
N ASN A 142 -23.03 -0.23 -15.82
CA ASN A 142 -24.33 -0.41 -16.48
C ASN A 142 -25.18 0.87 -16.40
N ASP A 143 -24.80 1.86 -15.58
CA ASP A 143 -25.49 3.13 -15.54
C ASP A 143 -25.17 3.91 -16.82
N SER A 144 -26.16 4.59 -17.40
CA SER A 144 -26.01 5.36 -18.67
C SER A 144 -25.17 6.63 -18.53
N ILE A 145 -24.44 6.80 -17.43
CA ILE A 145 -23.72 8.01 -17.08
C ILE A 145 -22.32 7.94 -17.69
N SER A 146 -21.92 9.02 -18.38
CA SER A 146 -20.57 9.19 -18.89
C SER A 146 -19.54 9.16 -17.76
N LYS A 147 -18.36 8.59 -18.02
CA LYS A 147 -17.21 8.58 -17.11
C LYS A 147 -16.93 10.01 -16.58
N LEU A 148 -16.96 10.18 -15.26
CA LEU A 148 -16.64 11.46 -14.61
C LEU A 148 -15.14 11.78 -14.68
N SER A 149 -14.82 13.07 -14.67
CA SER A 149 -13.46 13.64 -14.64
C SER A 149 -13.16 14.32 -13.30
N VAL A 150 -11.89 14.61 -13.02
CA VAL A 150 -11.50 15.43 -11.84
C VAL A 150 -12.14 16.81 -11.94
N ASP A 151 -12.55 17.37 -10.80
CA ASP A 151 -13.31 18.62 -10.63
C ASP A 151 -14.80 18.58 -11.01
N ASP A 152 -15.30 17.49 -11.58
CA ASP A 152 -16.73 17.39 -11.88
C ASP A 152 -17.53 17.44 -10.56
N SER A 153 -18.54 18.30 -10.53
CA SER A 153 -19.41 18.50 -9.37
C SER A 153 -20.76 17.85 -9.65
N VAL A 154 -21.19 16.98 -8.76
CA VAL A 154 -22.28 16.03 -9.01
C VAL A 154 -23.19 15.93 -7.79
N VAL A 155 -24.50 15.87 -8.02
CA VAL A 155 -25.48 15.48 -7.01
C VAL A 155 -25.80 14.01 -7.18
N ILE A 156 -25.69 13.26 -6.08
CA ILE A 156 -26.07 11.85 -6.03
C ILE A 156 -27.12 11.66 -4.96
N TYR A 157 -28.21 11.01 -5.31
CA TYR A 157 -29.21 10.53 -4.35
C TYR A 157 -28.88 9.10 -3.96
N GLY A 158 -28.52 8.86 -2.70
CA GLY A 158 -28.13 7.53 -2.25
C GLY A 158 -27.84 7.44 -0.77
N ASN A 159 -27.50 6.23 -0.34
CA ASN A 159 -27.13 5.95 1.04
C ASN A 159 -25.61 5.99 1.18
N LEU A 160 -25.15 6.65 2.23
CA LEU A 160 -23.76 6.55 2.67
C LEU A 160 -23.59 5.23 3.44
N GLU A 161 -22.72 4.36 2.96
CA GLU A 161 -22.48 3.03 3.53
C GLU A 161 -21.14 2.96 4.25
N GLU A 162 -21.09 2.22 5.36
CA GLU A 162 -19.84 1.93 6.04
C GLU A 162 -18.98 0.96 5.22
N MET A 163 -17.67 1.14 5.28
CA MET A 163 -16.71 0.22 4.68
C MET A 163 -16.73 -1.14 5.41
N SER A 164 -16.75 -2.23 4.63
CA SER A 164 -16.71 -3.59 5.17
C SER A 164 -15.29 -3.99 5.61
N SER A 165 -15.17 -4.51 6.83
CA SER A 165 -13.94 -5.18 7.31
C SER A 165 -13.65 -6.47 6.53
N PRO A 166 -12.38 -6.92 6.47
CA PRO A 166 -12.03 -8.19 5.84
C PRO A 166 -12.77 -9.35 6.52
N LEU A 167 -13.37 -10.21 5.70
CA LEU A 167 -14.19 -11.32 6.19
C LEU A 167 -13.38 -12.58 6.48
N ASN A 168 -12.14 -12.70 5.99
CA ASN A 168 -11.25 -13.82 6.33
C ASN A 168 -9.94 -13.34 6.98
N PRO A 169 -9.29 -14.19 7.80
CA PRO A 169 -8.03 -13.85 8.46
C PRO A 169 -6.92 -13.60 7.44
N TYR A 170 -5.96 -12.74 7.82
CA TYR A 170 -4.80 -12.37 7.00
C TYR A 170 -5.14 -11.76 5.62
N GLN A 171 -6.41 -11.47 5.34
CA GLN A 171 -6.77 -10.68 4.17
C GLN A 171 -6.33 -9.23 4.34
N PHE A 172 -6.03 -8.60 3.21
CA PHE A 172 -5.76 -7.17 3.17
C PHE A 172 -6.96 -6.39 3.72
N ASP A 173 -6.70 -5.58 4.74
CA ASP A 173 -7.72 -4.74 5.36
C ASP A 173 -7.92 -3.46 4.55
N TYR A 174 -8.81 -3.55 3.56
CA TYR A 174 -9.12 -2.43 2.68
C TYR A 174 -9.80 -1.27 3.41
N LYS A 175 -10.56 -1.55 4.48
CA LYS A 175 -11.16 -0.52 5.33
C LYS A 175 -10.05 0.30 5.99
N LYS A 176 -9.13 -0.36 6.67
CA LYS A 176 -8.00 0.33 7.33
C LYS A 176 -7.11 1.09 6.33
N TYR A 177 -6.90 0.53 5.14
CA TYR A 177 -6.17 1.24 4.08
C TYR A 177 -6.84 2.55 3.68
N LEU A 178 -8.17 2.56 3.53
CA LEU A 178 -8.93 3.77 3.20
C LEU A 178 -9.05 4.75 4.37
N GLU A 179 -9.15 4.25 5.60
CA GLU A 179 -9.11 5.08 6.82
C GLU A 179 -7.79 5.86 6.94
N ASN A 180 -6.66 5.24 6.56
CA ASN A 180 -5.36 5.90 6.44
C ASN A 180 -5.27 6.93 5.30
N HIS A 181 -6.30 7.04 4.46
CA HIS A 181 -6.45 8.08 3.42
C HIS A 181 -7.59 9.06 3.76
N GLN A 182 -8.05 9.06 5.02
CA GLN A 182 -9.19 9.84 5.50
C GLN A 182 -10.52 9.52 4.79
N ILE A 183 -10.72 8.28 4.32
CA ILE A 183 -11.94 7.80 3.67
C ILE A 183 -12.65 6.78 4.57
N TYR A 184 -13.77 7.19 5.16
CA TYR A 184 -14.48 6.39 6.17
C TYR A 184 -15.79 5.77 5.65
N ALA A 185 -16.27 6.21 4.49
CA ALA A 185 -17.54 5.76 3.93
C ALA A 185 -17.50 5.66 2.40
N GLN A 186 -18.47 4.93 1.85
CA GLN A 186 -18.64 4.76 0.41
C GLN A 186 -20.08 4.95 -0.05
N ILE A 187 -20.25 5.23 -1.34
CA ILE A 187 -21.54 5.25 -2.02
C ILE A 187 -21.46 4.27 -3.19
N ASN A 188 -22.48 3.42 -3.32
CA ASN A 188 -22.67 2.55 -4.46
C ASN A 188 -23.87 3.07 -5.29
N SER A 189 -23.66 3.45 -6.54
CA SER A 189 -24.68 4.15 -7.37
C SER A 189 -25.87 3.30 -7.83
N ARG A 190 -26.07 2.08 -7.31
CA ARG A 190 -27.05 1.13 -7.87
C ARG A 190 -28.47 1.73 -7.81
N ASN A 191 -28.95 2.22 -8.95
CA ASN A 191 -30.23 2.94 -9.14
C ASN A 191 -30.28 4.36 -8.55
N ASN A 192 -29.13 5.01 -8.37
CA ASN A 192 -29.07 6.38 -7.88
C ASN A 192 -29.28 7.37 -9.04
N VAL A 193 -30.11 8.39 -8.83
CA VAL A 193 -30.18 9.52 -9.76
C VAL A 193 -28.92 10.35 -9.57
N ILE A 194 -28.17 10.51 -10.65
CA ILE A 194 -26.94 11.30 -10.68
C ILE A 194 -27.18 12.48 -11.61
N SER A 195 -26.94 13.69 -11.10
CA SER A 195 -27.05 14.93 -11.88
C SER A 195 -25.73 15.67 -11.84
N ILE A 196 -25.13 15.91 -13.01
CA ILE A 196 -23.90 16.70 -13.13
C ILE A 196 -24.30 18.16 -13.03
N LEU A 197 -23.77 18.86 -12.02
CA LEU A 197 -24.02 20.29 -11.78
C LEU A 197 -23.07 21.17 -12.59
N SER A 198 -21.79 20.80 -12.61
CA SER A 198 -20.73 21.56 -13.29
C SER A 198 -19.59 20.64 -13.70
N THR A 199 -18.97 20.96 -14.83
CA THR A 199 -17.75 20.33 -15.36
C THR A 199 -16.57 21.31 -15.43
N GLU A 200 -16.75 22.52 -14.87
CA GLU A 200 -15.71 23.55 -14.85
C GLU A 200 -14.50 23.08 -14.03
N LYS A 201 -13.30 23.41 -14.54
CA LYS A 201 -12.04 23.09 -13.87
C LYS A 201 -11.61 24.29 -13.05
N HIS A 202 -11.43 24.08 -11.76
CA HIS A 202 -11.09 25.15 -10.81
C HIS A 202 -9.80 24.85 -10.04
N THR A 203 -9.40 23.58 -9.97
CA THR A 203 -8.24 23.15 -9.22
C THR A 203 -7.07 22.84 -10.14
N ILE A 204 -5.86 22.96 -9.58
CA ILE A 204 -4.62 22.54 -10.23
C ILE A 204 -4.70 21.06 -10.65
N TYR A 205 -5.42 20.23 -9.89
CA TYR A 205 -5.65 18.82 -10.19
C TYR A 205 -6.59 18.62 -11.39
N GLY A 206 -7.67 19.41 -11.49
CA GLY A 206 -8.56 19.41 -12.65
C GLY A 206 -7.87 19.84 -13.93
N TYR A 207 -7.04 20.89 -13.88
CA TYR A 207 -6.21 21.28 -15.03
C TYR A 207 -5.17 20.21 -15.40
N ALA A 208 -4.52 19.60 -14.41
CA ALA A 208 -3.58 18.50 -14.65
C ALA A 208 -4.27 17.31 -15.31
N ASP A 209 -5.44 16.91 -14.82
CA ASP A 209 -6.24 15.83 -15.41
C ASP A 209 -6.70 16.17 -16.83
N TYR A 210 -7.15 17.41 -17.07
CA TYR A 210 -7.49 17.89 -18.40
C TYR A 210 -6.30 17.78 -19.37
N ILE A 211 -5.12 18.22 -18.97
CA ILE A 211 -3.90 18.11 -19.78
C ILE A 211 -3.58 16.64 -20.06
N ARG A 212 -3.63 15.75 -19.05
CA ARG A 212 -3.43 14.29 -19.23
C ARG A 212 -4.42 13.73 -20.24
N GLN A 213 -5.72 13.98 -20.07
CA GLN A 213 -6.77 13.47 -20.94
C GLN A 213 -6.60 13.98 -22.37
N SER A 214 -6.26 15.27 -22.54
CA SER A 214 -5.97 15.84 -23.86
C SER A 214 -4.77 15.16 -24.52
N LEU A 215 -3.70 14.90 -23.77
CA LEU A 215 -2.50 14.26 -24.28
C LEU A 215 -2.72 12.78 -24.61
N ASN A 216 -3.44 12.04 -23.76
CA ASN A 216 -3.84 10.67 -24.04
C ASN A 216 -4.59 10.57 -25.37
N LYS A 217 -5.60 11.42 -25.59
CA LYS A 217 -6.34 11.46 -26.84
C LYS A 217 -5.45 11.76 -28.05
N LYS A 218 -4.36 12.50 -27.87
CA LYS A 218 -3.38 12.76 -28.93
C LYS A 218 -2.45 11.57 -29.16
N LEU A 219 -2.00 10.91 -28.10
CA LEU A 219 -1.18 9.70 -28.17
C LEU A 219 -1.94 8.51 -28.77
N GLU A 220 -3.24 8.40 -28.50
CA GLU A 220 -4.13 7.40 -29.12
C GLU A 220 -4.11 7.48 -30.66
N LYS A 221 -3.92 8.68 -31.24
CA LYS A 221 -3.82 8.86 -32.70
C LYS A 221 -2.57 8.24 -33.31
N TYR A 222 -1.55 7.92 -32.52
CA TYR A 222 -0.34 7.23 -33.01
C TYR A 222 -0.55 5.72 -33.17
N ASN A 223 -1.67 5.19 -32.69
CA ASN A 223 -2.06 3.78 -32.86
C ASN A 223 -0.97 2.81 -32.39
N PHE A 224 -0.41 3.09 -31.21
CA PHE A 224 0.45 2.14 -30.50
C PHE A 224 -0.34 0.89 -30.13
N GLU A 225 0.37 -0.22 -29.94
CA GLU A 225 -0.23 -1.40 -29.30
C GLU A 225 -0.85 -1.01 -27.93
N PRO A 226 -2.03 -1.52 -27.55
CA PRO A 226 -2.71 -1.14 -26.32
C PRO A 226 -1.84 -1.24 -25.05
N GLU A 227 -1.04 -2.31 -24.94
CA GLU A 227 -0.13 -2.52 -23.83
C GLU A 227 1.03 -1.50 -23.82
N ALA A 228 1.59 -1.21 -25.00
CA ALA A 228 2.62 -0.20 -25.15
C ALA A 228 2.08 1.20 -24.79
N LEU A 229 0.88 1.56 -25.27
CA LEU A 229 0.23 2.83 -24.92
C LEU A 229 -0.01 2.96 -23.41
N ALA A 230 -0.47 1.89 -22.75
CA ALA A 230 -0.67 1.88 -21.30
C ALA A 230 0.65 2.09 -20.54
N VAL A 231 1.75 1.49 -21.01
CA VAL A 231 3.08 1.69 -20.42
C VAL A 231 3.61 3.10 -20.70
N ILE A 232 3.39 3.65 -21.89
CA ILE A 232 3.75 5.03 -22.25
C ILE A 232 3.02 6.02 -21.33
N ASN A 233 1.71 5.86 -21.15
CA ASN A 233 0.92 6.68 -20.24
C ASN A 233 1.38 6.54 -18.78
N ALA A 234 1.78 5.34 -18.36
CA ALA A 234 2.32 5.13 -17.02
C ALA A 234 3.67 5.83 -16.80
N LEU A 235 4.59 5.74 -17.78
CA LEU A 235 5.94 6.31 -17.70
C LEU A 235 5.93 7.84 -17.82
N LEU A 236 5.09 8.39 -18.70
CA LEU A 236 5.10 9.83 -19.01
C LEU A 236 4.08 10.62 -18.20
N LEU A 237 2.89 10.07 -17.98
CA LEU A 237 1.75 10.75 -17.34
C LEU A 237 1.40 10.20 -15.96
N GLY A 238 2.06 9.12 -15.51
CA GLY A 238 1.81 8.49 -14.22
C GLY A 238 0.54 7.65 -14.16
N GLN A 239 -0.10 7.41 -15.31
CA GLN A 239 -1.39 6.75 -15.41
C GLN A 239 -1.26 5.24 -15.60
N ARG A 240 -1.61 4.49 -14.56
CA ARG A 240 -1.52 3.00 -14.54
C ARG A 240 -2.86 2.30 -14.58
N GLN A 241 -3.96 3.04 -14.55
CA GLN A 241 -5.30 2.47 -14.48
C GLN A 241 -5.63 1.58 -15.69
N ASP A 242 -5.01 1.85 -16.83
CA ASP A 242 -5.23 1.16 -18.10
C ASP A 242 -4.28 -0.04 -18.32
N ILE A 243 -3.31 -0.26 -17.42
CA ILE A 243 -2.45 -1.45 -17.44
C ILE A 243 -3.30 -2.67 -17.07
N ASN A 244 -3.36 -3.67 -17.97
CA ASN A 244 -4.08 -4.91 -17.73
C ASN A 244 -3.42 -5.73 -16.59
N LYS A 245 -4.09 -6.78 -16.11
CA LYS A 245 -3.61 -7.54 -14.95
C LYS A 245 -2.37 -8.38 -15.27
N ASP A 246 -2.30 -8.91 -16.48
CA ASP A 246 -1.24 -9.84 -16.89
C ASP A 246 0.08 -9.09 -17.08
N LEU A 247 0.06 -7.97 -17.82
CA LEU A 247 1.21 -7.07 -17.95
C LEU A 247 1.67 -6.55 -16.57
N TYR A 248 0.74 -6.19 -15.69
CA TYR A 248 1.11 -5.80 -14.32
C TYR A 248 1.82 -6.94 -13.58
N ALA A 249 1.33 -8.16 -13.69
CA ALA A 249 1.94 -9.34 -13.08
C ALA A 249 3.33 -9.63 -13.67
N ASP A 250 3.51 -9.46 -14.97
CA ASP A 250 4.81 -9.64 -15.65
C ASP A 250 5.87 -8.69 -15.06
N TYR A 251 5.53 -7.41 -14.90
CA TYR A 251 6.43 -6.44 -14.28
C TYR A 251 6.70 -6.73 -12.80
N VAL A 252 5.72 -7.23 -12.04
CA VAL A 252 5.93 -7.66 -10.64
C VAL A 252 6.88 -8.86 -10.59
N ASN A 253 6.63 -9.87 -11.41
CA ASN A 253 7.40 -11.11 -11.46
C ASN A 253 8.83 -10.89 -11.96
N ALA A 254 9.03 -9.94 -12.89
CA ALA A 254 10.35 -9.52 -13.35
C ALA A 254 11.11 -8.64 -12.33
N GLY A 255 10.46 -8.18 -11.24
CA GLY A 255 11.06 -7.24 -10.28
C GLY A 255 11.15 -5.80 -10.79
N ALA A 256 10.42 -5.48 -11.85
CA ALA A 256 10.40 -4.19 -12.55
C ALA A 256 9.17 -3.32 -12.26
N ILE A 257 8.32 -3.66 -11.28
CA ILE A 257 7.11 -2.87 -10.97
C ILE A 257 7.39 -1.37 -10.69
N HIS A 258 8.58 -1.07 -10.18
CA HIS A 258 9.07 0.28 -9.93
C HIS A 258 9.38 1.07 -11.21
N ILE A 259 9.27 0.47 -12.39
CA ILE A 259 9.38 1.11 -13.70
C ILE A 259 8.02 1.65 -14.14
N LEU A 260 6.93 0.87 -13.99
CA LEU A 260 5.56 1.39 -14.16
C LEU A 260 5.27 2.49 -13.13
N ALA A 261 5.76 2.26 -11.91
CA ALA A 261 6.39 3.20 -10.98
C ALA A 261 7.03 4.51 -11.50
N ILE A 262 6.38 5.68 -11.58
CA ILE A 262 7.20 6.93 -11.62
C ILE A 262 7.97 6.99 -10.29
N SER A 263 9.28 6.81 -10.41
CA SER A 263 10.21 6.61 -9.29
C SER A 263 11.22 7.74 -9.21
N GLY A 264 12.03 7.75 -8.15
CA GLY A 264 13.12 8.71 -8.01
C GLY A 264 14.12 8.69 -9.17
N LEU A 265 14.29 7.55 -9.84
CA LEU A 265 15.12 7.43 -11.03
C LEU A 265 14.54 8.23 -12.21
N HIS A 266 13.23 8.18 -12.42
CA HIS A 266 12.56 8.95 -13.48
C HIS A 266 12.76 10.45 -13.29
N ILE A 267 12.47 10.94 -12.07
CA ILE A 267 12.64 12.35 -11.73
C ILE A 267 14.11 12.77 -11.79
N GLY A 268 15.03 11.89 -11.38
CA GLY A 268 16.48 12.12 -11.47
C GLY A 268 16.96 12.25 -12.92
N ILE A 269 16.46 11.41 -13.82
CA ILE A 269 16.74 11.48 -15.27
C ILE A 269 16.20 12.79 -15.84
N ILE A 270 14.95 13.15 -15.53
CA ILE A 270 14.36 14.43 -15.94
C ILE A 270 15.22 15.60 -15.45
N LEU A 271 15.64 15.59 -14.18
CA LEU A 271 16.54 16.60 -13.63
C LEU A 271 17.85 16.70 -14.42
N ILE A 272 18.48 15.57 -14.77
CA ILE A 272 19.73 15.54 -15.56
C ILE A 272 19.50 16.15 -16.95
N ILE A 273 18.42 15.76 -17.63
CA ILE A 273 18.06 16.29 -18.96
C ILE A 273 17.85 17.81 -18.88
N LEU A 274 17.09 18.29 -17.89
CA LEU A 274 16.85 19.72 -17.68
C LEU A 274 18.14 20.48 -17.35
N GLN A 275 19.01 19.91 -16.51
CA GLN A 275 20.30 20.51 -16.20
C GLN A 275 21.18 20.66 -17.44
N TRP A 276 21.13 19.69 -18.35
CA TRP A 276 21.86 19.74 -19.62
C TRP A 276 21.25 20.77 -20.59
N LEU A 277 19.93 20.75 -20.78
CA LEU A 277 19.21 21.66 -21.68
C LEU A 277 19.36 23.13 -21.25
N LEU A 278 19.29 23.39 -19.95
CA LEU A 278 19.40 24.73 -19.38
C LEU A 278 20.85 25.13 -19.05
N LYS A 279 21.85 24.36 -19.51
CA LYS A 279 23.27 24.69 -19.33
C LYS A 279 23.65 26.09 -19.89
N PRO A 280 23.12 26.56 -21.05
CA PRO A 280 23.45 27.88 -21.57
C PRO A 280 23.11 29.03 -20.62
N LEU A 281 22.09 28.88 -19.77
CA LEU A 281 21.70 29.92 -18.81
C LEU A 281 22.81 30.23 -17.82
N ILE A 282 23.73 29.30 -17.54
CA ILE A 282 24.84 29.50 -16.59
C ILE A 282 25.73 30.69 -16.99
N PHE A 283 25.78 31.03 -18.29
CA PHE A 283 26.58 32.16 -18.80
C PHE A 283 25.92 33.53 -18.59
N THR A 284 24.69 33.58 -18.09
CA THR A 284 23.98 34.85 -17.80
C THR A 284 24.22 35.30 -16.35
N LYS A 285 24.14 36.62 -16.10
CA LYS A 285 24.19 37.16 -14.73
C LYS A 285 23.04 36.56 -13.91
N ASN A 286 23.35 35.98 -12.75
CA ASN A 286 22.43 35.20 -11.91
C ASN A 286 21.84 33.93 -12.56
N GLY A 287 22.39 33.49 -13.69
CA GLY A 287 21.90 32.36 -14.47
C GLY A 287 21.79 31.04 -13.71
N ASN A 288 22.65 30.84 -12.71
CA ASN A 288 22.57 29.70 -11.80
C ASN A 288 21.28 29.68 -10.97
N TYR A 289 20.86 30.82 -10.42
CA TYR A 289 19.61 30.92 -9.65
C TYR A 289 18.38 30.78 -10.56
N ILE A 290 18.41 31.41 -11.73
CA ILE A 290 17.34 31.31 -12.73
C ILE A 290 17.17 29.85 -13.17
N LYS A 291 18.28 29.17 -13.50
CA LYS A 291 18.30 27.75 -13.83
C LYS A 291 17.70 26.90 -12.69
N ALA A 292 18.06 27.16 -11.44
CA ALA A 292 17.52 26.45 -10.29
C ALA A 292 15.99 26.59 -10.21
N ILE A 293 15.50 27.83 -10.30
CA ILE A 293 14.07 28.13 -10.20
C ILE A 293 13.30 27.45 -11.34
N ILE A 294 13.78 27.55 -12.58
CA ILE A 294 13.14 26.91 -13.75
C ILE A 294 13.08 25.39 -13.56
N ILE A 295 14.17 24.76 -13.12
CA ILE A 295 14.19 23.31 -12.85
C ILE A 295 13.15 22.94 -11.80
N LEU A 296 13.09 23.68 -10.67
CA LEU A 296 12.12 23.39 -9.62
C LEU A 296 10.69 23.55 -10.12
N ILE A 297 10.39 24.61 -10.86
CA ILE A 297 9.07 24.83 -11.46
C ILE A 297 8.70 23.66 -12.38
N ILE A 298 9.60 23.24 -13.28
CA ILE A 298 9.32 22.13 -14.20
C ILE A 298 9.10 20.81 -13.44
N LEU A 299 9.93 20.52 -12.43
CA LEU A 299 9.79 19.29 -11.63
C LEU A 299 8.48 19.24 -10.85
N TRP A 300 8.08 20.35 -10.22
CA TRP A 300 6.81 20.42 -9.49
C TRP A 300 5.60 20.42 -10.43
N SER A 301 5.68 21.10 -11.57
CA SER A 301 4.65 21.03 -12.63
C SER A 301 4.50 19.61 -13.18
N TYR A 302 5.61 18.90 -13.40
CA TYR A 302 5.58 17.48 -13.78
C TYR A 302 5.00 16.62 -12.66
N ALA A 303 5.33 16.89 -11.40
CA ALA A 303 4.78 16.14 -10.27
C ALA A 303 3.26 16.26 -10.17
N ILE A 304 2.76 17.48 -10.34
CA ILE A 304 1.33 17.79 -10.42
C ILE A 304 0.71 17.06 -11.61
N LEU A 305 1.33 17.18 -12.79
CA LEU A 305 0.89 16.51 -14.01
C LEU A 305 0.94 14.99 -13.89
N ALA A 306 1.78 14.41 -13.05
CA ALA A 306 1.88 12.97 -12.84
C ALA A 306 1.08 12.45 -11.62
N GLY A 307 0.35 13.34 -10.94
CA GLY A 307 -0.66 12.97 -9.94
C GLY A 307 -0.18 13.01 -8.50
N LEU A 308 0.97 13.64 -8.22
CA LEU A 308 1.56 13.79 -6.87
C LEU A 308 1.63 12.51 -6.05
N SER A 309 1.75 11.34 -6.69
CA SER A 309 1.87 10.08 -5.96
C SER A 309 3.03 10.14 -4.95
N PRO A 310 2.95 9.42 -3.81
CA PRO A 310 3.98 9.51 -2.75
C PRO A 310 5.41 9.27 -3.24
N SER A 311 5.60 8.46 -4.28
CA SER A 311 6.89 8.23 -4.92
C SER A 311 7.46 9.49 -5.60
N ILE A 312 6.63 10.19 -6.37
CA ILE A 312 7.00 11.39 -7.11
C ILE A 312 7.26 12.54 -6.15
N LEU A 313 6.37 12.72 -5.17
CA LEU A 313 6.47 13.79 -4.19
C LEU A 313 7.80 13.72 -3.42
N ARG A 314 8.22 12.52 -3.00
CA ARG A 314 9.52 12.30 -2.36
C ARG A 314 10.69 12.63 -3.26
N ALA A 315 10.66 12.15 -4.51
CA ALA A 315 11.74 12.38 -5.44
C ALA A 315 11.90 13.88 -5.73
N VAL A 316 10.82 14.58 -6.06
CA VAL A 316 10.86 16.02 -6.34
C VAL A 316 11.25 16.82 -5.10
N THR A 317 10.80 16.43 -3.90
CA THR A 317 11.22 17.08 -2.64
C THR A 317 12.71 16.86 -2.38
N MET A 318 13.20 15.62 -2.49
CA MET A 318 14.62 15.30 -2.32
C MET A 318 15.49 16.07 -3.31
N PHE A 319 15.14 16.05 -4.60
CA PHE A 319 15.87 16.80 -5.62
C PHE A 319 15.76 18.30 -5.41
N SER A 320 14.63 18.81 -4.89
CA SER A 320 14.52 20.23 -4.51
C SER A 320 15.52 20.61 -3.42
N VAL A 321 15.64 19.79 -2.37
CA VAL A 321 16.62 20.00 -1.29
C VAL A 321 18.06 19.93 -1.83
N VAL A 322 18.35 18.97 -2.73
CA VAL A 322 19.67 18.87 -3.37
C VAL A 322 19.97 20.10 -4.22
N THR A 323 19.05 20.51 -5.08
CA THR A 323 19.17 21.68 -5.94
C THR A 323 19.43 22.93 -5.10
N VAL A 324 18.60 23.22 -4.10
CA VAL A 324 18.80 24.36 -3.20
C VAL A 324 20.15 24.27 -2.48
N GLY A 325 20.54 23.10 -1.96
CA GLY A 325 21.82 22.91 -1.28
C GLY A 325 23.05 23.19 -2.16
N ILE A 326 23.03 22.74 -3.42
CA ILE A 326 24.08 23.00 -4.42
C ILE A 326 24.22 24.51 -4.64
N TYR A 327 23.10 25.22 -4.82
CA TYR A 327 23.12 26.66 -5.10
C TYR A 327 23.47 27.51 -3.88
N LEU A 328 23.13 27.06 -2.67
CA LEU A 328 23.57 27.67 -1.41
C LEU A 328 25.05 27.37 -1.07
N LYS A 329 25.77 26.63 -1.93
CA LYS A 329 27.18 26.21 -1.74
C LYS A 329 27.40 25.51 -0.39
N ARG A 330 26.39 24.81 0.14
CA ARG A 330 26.50 24.07 1.40
C ARG A 330 27.09 22.69 1.14
N PRO A 331 27.91 22.15 2.06
CA PRO A 331 28.39 20.78 1.95
C PRO A 331 27.18 19.82 1.95
N TYR A 332 27.07 19.04 0.89
CA TYR A 332 25.98 18.10 0.69
C TYR A 332 26.21 16.82 1.52
N ASN A 333 25.19 16.41 2.27
CA ASN A 333 25.14 15.10 2.89
C ASN A 333 23.81 14.43 2.54
N ILE A 334 23.88 13.28 1.87
CA ILE A 334 22.70 12.58 1.38
C ILE A 334 21.75 12.17 2.51
N TYR A 335 22.26 11.78 3.69
CA TYR A 335 21.42 11.39 4.81
C TYR A 335 20.64 12.58 5.38
N ASN A 336 21.24 13.77 5.40
CA ASN A 336 20.51 14.99 5.75
C ASN A 336 19.45 15.34 4.74
N THR A 337 19.76 15.25 3.45
CA THR A 337 18.78 15.48 2.39
C THR A 337 17.59 14.54 2.55
N LEU A 338 17.83 13.25 2.81
CA LEU A 338 16.77 12.27 3.08
C LEU A 338 15.94 12.65 4.30
N ALA A 339 16.59 12.98 5.42
CA ALA A 339 15.89 13.34 6.66
C ALA A 339 15.08 14.62 6.52
N VAL A 340 15.62 15.67 5.86
CA VAL A 340 14.89 16.91 5.57
C VAL A 340 13.69 16.62 4.68
N SER A 341 13.88 15.85 3.61
CA SER A 341 12.79 15.46 2.71
C SER A 341 11.69 14.70 3.46
N ALA A 342 12.06 13.68 4.27
CA ALA A 342 11.08 12.91 5.04
C ALA A 342 10.35 13.80 6.05
N PHE A 343 11.09 14.65 6.78
CA PHE A 343 10.52 15.55 7.78
C PHE A 343 9.54 16.56 7.17
N LEU A 344 9.89 17.21 6.06
CA LEU A 344 9.00 18.15 5.37
C LEU A 344 7.72 17.49 4.89
N LEU A 345 7.82 16.29 4.32
CA LEU A 345 6.66 15.56 3.83
C LEU A 345 5.73 15.12 4.96
N LEU A 346 6.29 14.64 6.08
CA LEU A 346 5.50 14.21 7.23
C LEU A 346 4.89 15.39 8.01
N ILE A 347 5.50 16.58 7.95
CA ILE A 347 4.85 17.80 8.45
C ILE A 347 3.62 18.13 7.61
N ILE A 348 3.69 17.97 6.28
CA ILE A 348 2.57 18.28 5.39
C ILE A 348 1.48 17.22 5.51
N ASN A 349 1.85 15.95 5.39
CA ASN A 349 0.95 14.81 5.49
C ASN A 349 1.62 13.68 6.33
N PRO A 350 1.25 13.53 7.61
CA PRO A 350 1.80 12.50 8.48
C PRO A 350 1.37 11.06 8.08
N GLU A 351 0.26 10.90 7.35
CA GLU A 351 -0.24 9.58 6.90
C GLU A 351 0.75 8.89 5.96
N LEU A 352 1.59 9.66 5.26
CA LEU A 352 2.65 9.14 4.40
C LEU A 352 3.59 8.17 5.13
N LEU A 353 3.70 8.23 6.46
CA LEU A 353 4.48 7.26 7.23
C LEU A 353 3.96 5.82 7.09
N PHE A 354 2.65 5.65 6.91
CA PHE A 354 1.98 4.36 6.80
C PHE A 354 1.89 3.85 5.35
N GLU A 355 2.21 4.71 4.38
CA GLU A 355 2.24 4.35 2.97
C GLU A 355 3.40 3.40 2.66
N VAL A 356 3.08 2.20 2.16
CA VAL A 356 4.07 1.20 1.76
C VAL A 356 5.03 1.77 0.72
N GLY A 357 4.53 2.58 -0.22
CA GLY A 357 5.38 3.26 -1.21
C GLY A 357 6.40 4.19 -0.55
N PHE A 358 5.99 4.98 0.45
CA PHE A 358 6.85 5.88 1.22
C PHE A 358 7.94 5.09 1.97
N GLN A 359 7.55 4.03 2.66
CA GLN A 359 8.49 3.18 3.40
C GLN A 359 9.53 2.57 2.46
N LEU A 360 9.09 1.92 1.37
CA LEU A 360 9.98 1.19 0.47
C LEU A 360 11.00 2.10 -0.22
N SER A 361 10.64 3.27 -0.77
CA SER A 361 11.67 4.08 -1.44
C SER A 361 12.62 4.84 -0.50
N TYR A 362 12.25 5.18 0.74
CA TYR A 362 13.25 5.67 1.69
C TYR A 362 14.20 4.55 2.11
N LEU A 363 13.69 3.34 2.37
CA LEU A 363 14.50 2.17 2.67
C LEU A 363 15.42 1.77 1.52
N ALA A 364 14.97 1.87 0.27
CA ALA A 364 15.79 1.64 -0.91
C ALA A 364 16.97 2.61 -0.97
N VAL A 365 16.72 3.92 -0.80
CA VAL A 365 17.79 4.92 -0.85
C VAL A 365 18.73 4.81 0.35
N ILE A 366 18.22 4.55 1.56
CA ILE A 366 19.06 4.26 2.74
C ILE A 366 19.93 3.02 2.47
N GLY A 367 19.36 1.96 1.92
CA GLY A 367 20.06 0.73 1.53
C GLY A 367 21.17 1.02 0.51
N ILE A 368 20.87 1.75 -0.57
CA ILE A 368 21.85 2.18 -1.57
C ILE A 368 22.99 2.94 -0.88
N VAL A 369 22.70 4.02 -0.17
CA VAL A 369 23.75 4.87 0.40
C VAL A 369 24.60 4.13 1.43
N ALA A 370 23.98 3.27 2.25
CA ALA A 370 24.69 2.57 3.32
C ALA A 370 25.48 1.34 2.84
N ILE A 371 24.97 0.62 1.84
CA ILE A 371 25.47 -0.71 1.45
C ILE A 371 26.25 -0.68 0.13
N HIS A 372 25.81 0.10 -0.87
CA HIS A 372 26.48 0.15 -2.18
C HIS A 372 27.99 0.44 -2.06
N PRO A 373 28.45 1.46 -1.30
CA PRO A 373 29.88 1.75 -1.18
C PRO A 373 30.69 0.58 -0.62
N LEU A 374 30.10 -0.21 0.30
CA LEU A 374 30.77 -1.33 0.95
C LEU A 374 31.00 -2.49 -0.01
N ILE A 375 30.06 -2.74 -0.92
CA ILE A 375 30.15 -3.81 -1.92
C ILE A 375 30.99 -3.33 -3.11
N PHE A 376 30.74 -2.11 -3.60
CA PHE A 376 31.43 -1.54 -4.75
C PHE A 376 32.94 -1.49 -4.53
N GLU A 377 33.40 -1.03 -3.36
CA GLU A 377 34.83 -0.93 -3.05
C GLU A 377 35.57 -2.28 -3.08
N ARG A 378 34.86 -3.40 -2.94
CA ARG A 378 35.43 -4.76 -3.01
C ARG A 378 35.43 -5.35 -4.41
N LEU A 379 34.46 -4.95 -5.24
CA LEU A 379 34.29 -5.47 -6.58
C LEU A 379 34.91 -4.58 -7.65
N LYS A 380 35.20 -3.30 -7.32
CA LYS A 380 35.74 -2.34 -8.28
C LYS A 380 37.03 -2.87 -8.91
N THR A 381 37.15 -2.60 -10.20
CA THR A 381 38.30 -2.96 -11.04
C THR A 381 39.02 -1.69 -11.46
N PRO A 382 40.25 -1.76 -12.01
CA PRO A 382 40.91 -0.60 -12.59
C PRO A 382 40.20 -0.08 -13.86
N TYR A 383 39.31 -0.86 -14.49
CA TYR A 383 38.69 -0.54 -15.77
C TYR A 383 37.34 0.20 -15.61
N ARG A 384 37.12 1.24 -16.42
CA ARG A 384 35.90 2.07 -16.35
C ARG A 384 34.62 1.34 -16.75
N PHE A 385 34.65 0.51 -17.79
CA PHE A 385 33.45 -0.15 -18.30
C PHE A 385 32.91 -1.23 -17.35
N PRO A 386 33.72 -2.18 -16.84
CA PRO A 386 33.27 -3.12 -15.81
C PRO A 386 32.73 -2.40 -14.57
N ASN A 387 33.35 -1.29 -14.14
CA ASN A 387 32.86 -0.52 -13.01
C ASN A 387 31.46 0.07 -13.21
N LYS A 388 31.03 0.38 -14.44
CA LYS A 388 29.64 0.78 -14.71
C LYS A 388 28.67 -0.37 -14.46
N ILE A 389 29.00 -1.57 -14.92
CA ILE A 389 28.18 -2.77 -14.70
C ILE A 389 28.15 -3.12 -13.21
N ILE A 390 29.30 -3.09 -12.54
CA ILE A 390 29.41 -3.30 -11.09
C ILE A 390 28.59 -2.26 -10.34
N THR A 391 28.55 -1.00 -10.80
CA THR A 391 27.70 0.03 -10.19
C THR A 391 26.22 -0.33 -10.31
N LEU A 392 25.74 -0.70 -11.50
CA LEU A 392 24.35 -1.12 -11.71
C LEU A 392 23.97 -2.30 -10.83
N PHE A 393 24.86 -3.30 -10.76
CA PHE A 393 24.69 -4.49 -9.93
C PHE A 393 24.64 -4.13 -8.44
N THR A 394 25.64 -3.40 -7.94
CA THR A 394 25.76 -3.09 -6.51
C THR A 394 24.69 -2.11 -6.02
N VAL A 395 24.26 -1.15 -6.84
CA VAL A 395 23.12 -0.27 -6.53
C VAL A 395 21.83 -1.08 -6.45
N SER A 396 21.57 -1.96 -7.42
CA SER A 396 20.38 -2.81 -7.43
C SER A 396 20.35 -3.75 -6.23
N LEU A 397 21.48 -4.38 -5.91
CA LEU A 397 21.61 -5.25 -4.75
C LEU A 397 21.43 -4.50 -3.43
N ALA A 398 22.05 -3.34 -3.27
CA ALA A 398 21.94 -2.52 -2.07
C ALA A 398 20.51 -1.99 -1.85
N ALA A 399 19.84 -1.54 -2.91
CA ALA A 399 18.43 -1.17 -2.88
C ALA A 399 17.56 -2.35 -2.45
N GLN A 400 17.78 -3.53 -3.05
CA GLN A 400 17.02 -4.73 -2.76
C GLN A 400 17.19 -5.17 -1.31
N ILE A 401 18.42 -5.19 -0.77
CA ILE A 401 18.66 -5.52 0.64
C ILE A 401 17.89 -4.58 1.57
N GLY A 402 17.84 -3.27 1.24
CA GLY A 402 17.10 -2.29 2.02
C GLY A 402 15.59 -2.53 2.04
N ILE A 403 14.99 -2.93 0.92
CA ILE A 403 13.53 -3.15 0.82
C ILE A 403 13.09 -4.58 1.14
N PHE A 404 14.01 -5.55 1.12
CA PHE A 404 13.70 -6.98 1.15
C PHE A 404 12.76 -7.40 2.30
N PRO A 405 13.00 -7.04 3.58
CA PRO A 405 12.15 -7.50 4.68
C PRO A 405 10.71 -7.01 4.55
N LEU A 406 10.55 -5.74 4.21
CA LEU A 406 9.24 -5.09 4.10
C LEU A 406 8.50 -5.52 2.82
N SER A 407 9.23 -5.73 1.73
CA SER A 407 8.69 -6.27 0.48
C SER A 407 8.09 -7.66 0.71
N ILE A 408 8.77 -8.54 1.44
CA ILE A 408 8.25 -9.87 1.76
C ILE A 408 7.04 -9.79 2.69
N LEU A 409 7.05 -8.87 3.67
CA LEU A 409 5.92 -8.68 4.59
C LEU A 409 4.63 -8.33 3.84
N TYR A 410 4.68 -7.42 2.87
CA TYR A 410 3.48 -6.92 2.19
C TYR A 410 3.10 -7.71 0.94
N PHE A 411 4.09 -8.21 0.18
CA PHE A 411 3.84 -8.85 -1.11
C PHE A 411 4.02 -10.37 -1.08
N HIS A 412 4.59 -10.93 -0.01
CA HIS A 412 4.83 -12.37 0.15
C HIS A 412 5.56 -13.04 -1.02
N GLN A 413 6.31 -12.25 -1.79
CA GLN A 413 6.98 -12.68 -3.00
C GLN A 413 8.33 -11.97 -3.13
N PHE A 414 9.31 -12.68 -3.69
CA PHE A 414 10.60 -12.14 -4.06
C PHE A 414 10.95 -12.54 -5.52
N PRO A 415 11.11 -11.57 -6.43
CA PRO A 415 11.52 -11.84 -7.81
C PRO A 415 13.03 -12.08 -7.87
N GLY A 416 13.47 -13.32 -8.14
CA GLY A 416 14.88 -13.71 -8.13
C GLY A 416 15.71 -13.12 -9.27
N LEU A 417 15.09 -12.89 -10.44
CA LEU A 417 15.76 -12.32 -11.62
C LEU A 417 15.83 -10.78 -11.62
N PHE A 418 15.46 -10.11 -10.51
CA PHE A 418 15.49 -8.64 -10.42
C PHE A 418 16.84 -8.01 -10.81
N LEU A 419 17.96 -8.70 -10.54
CA LEU A 419 19.30 -8.22 -10.89
C LEU A 419 19.49 -8.20 -12.41
N LEU A 420 19.09 -9.26 -13.10
CA LEU A 420 19.18 -9.35 -14.56
C LEU A 420 18.32 -8.25 -15.19
N THR A 421 17.07 -8.16 -14.75
CA THR A 421 16.12 -7.13 -15.15
C THR A 421 16.73 -5.72 -15.02
N ASN A 422 17.28 -5.39 -13.85
CA ASN A 422 17.77 -4.05 -13.57
C ASN A 422 19.08 -3.72 -14.31
N VAL A 423 20.00 -4.69 -14.46
CA VAL A 423 21.25 -4.48 -15.21
C VAL A 423 20.96 -4.23 -16.69
N VAL A 424 19.96 -4.92 -17.27
CA VAL A 424 19.56 -4.73 -18.66
C VAL A 424 18.81 -3.42 -18.83
N ILE A 425 17.77 -3.14 -18.04
CA ILE A 425 16.81 -2.08 -18.34
C ILE A 425 17.25 -0.69 -17.85
N ILE A 426 17.90 -0.57 -16.69
CA ILE A 426 18.27 0.74 -16.13
C ILE A 426 19.10 1.60 -17.10
N PRO A 427 20.09 1.05 -17.84
CA PRO A 427 20.81 1.80 -18.87
C PRO A 427 19.92 2.40 -19.96
N PHE A 428 18.88 1.68 -20.38
CA PHE A 428 17.97 2.12 -21.43
C PHE A 428 16.87 3.04 -20.90
N LEU A 429 16.56 3.02 -19.60
CA LEU A 429 15.49 3.85 -19.02
C LEU A 429 15.72 5.34 -19.27
N GLY A 430 16.97 5.81 -19.22
CA GLY A 430 17.32 7.19 -19.57
C GLY A 430 16.97 7.55 -21.02
N ILE A 431 17.23 6.63 -21.95
CA ILE A 431 16.90 6.77 -23.37
C ILE A 431 15.39 6.70 -23.57
N ILE A 432 14.71 5.74 -22.95
CA ILE A 432 13.25 5.57 -23.03
C ILE A 432 12.55 6.83 -22.55
N LEU A 433 12.97 7.42 -21.42
CA LEU A 433 12.37 8.65 -20.91
C LEU A 433 12.71 9.86 -21.76
N GLY A 434 13.96 10.00 -22.22
CA GLY A 434 14.36 11.09 -23.11
C GLY A 434 13.58 11.06 -24.43
N TYR A 435 13.47 9.88 -25.05
CA TYR A 435 12.69 9.64 -26.26
C TYR A 435 11.19 9.88 -25.99
N GLY A 436 10.66 9.33 -24.90
CA GLY A 436 9.28 9.54 -24.50
C GLY A 436 8.93 11.02 -24.32
N LEU A 437 9.83 11.85 -23.78
CA LEU A 437 9.65 13.31 -23.70
C LEU A 437 9.57 13.97 -25.09
N VAL A 438 10.32 13.48 -26.08
CA VAL A 438 10.23 13.96 -27.47
C VAL A 438 8.88 13.57 -28.09
N VAL A 439 8.46 12.32 -27.95
CA VAL A 439 7.13 11.85 -28.43
C VAL A 439 6.00 12.61 -27.75
N PHE A 440 6.15 12.88 -26.46
CA PHE A 440 5.22 13.70 -25.69
C PHE A 440 5.11 15.13 -26.24
N LEU A 441 6.25 15.76 -26.53
CA LEU A 441 6.28 17.11 -27.12
C LEU A 441 5.65 17.10 -28.52
N MET A 442 5.92 16.09 -29.33
CA MET A 442 5.30 15.91 -30.65
C MET A 442 3.78 15.77 -30.56
N ALA A 443 3.30 14.94 -29.61
CA ALA A 443 1.88 14.81 -29.34
C ALA A 443 1.29 16.14 -28.90
N PHE A 444 1.95 16.86 -27.99
CA PHE A 444 1.51 18.18 -27.55
C PHE A 444 1.36 19.17 -28.72
N LEU A 445 2.33 19.18 -29.65
CA LEU A 445 2.36 20.00 -30.86
C LEU A 445 1.47 19.48 -32.01
N ASN A 446 0.71 18.40 -31.80
CA ASN A 446 -0.14 17.76 -32.82
C ASN A 446 0.62 17.26 -34.06
N VAL A 447 1.90 16.90 -33.92
CA VAL A 447 2.67 16.30 -35.02
C VAL A 447 2.06 14.92 -35.34
N PRO A 448 1.76 14.59 -36.60
CA PRO A 448 1.19 13.30 -36.97
C PRO A 448 2.18 12.15 -36.72
N LYS A 449 1.64 10.92 -36.73
CA LYS A 449 2.42 9.69 -36.61
C LYS A 449 3.55 9.67 -37.65
N ASN A 450 4.75 9.30 -37.21
CA ASN A 450 5.94 9.16 -38.05
C ASN A 450 6.89 8.07 -37.52
N ILE A 451 8.04 7.91 -38.18
CA ILE A 451 9.05 6.90 -37.82
C ILE A 451 9.61 7.06 -36.40
N ILE A 452 9.57 8.27 -35.84
CA ILE A 452 10.01 8.57 -34.47
C ILE A 452 8.98 8.00 -33.48
N THR A 453 7.69 8.22 -33.74
CA THR A 453 6.65 7.60 -32.92
C THR A 453 6.67 6.07 -33.04
N ASP A 454 6.80 5.52 -34.26
CA ASP A 454 6.86 4.06 -34.47
C ASP A 454 8.05 3.41 -33.76
N GLY A 455 9.24 4.00 -33.87
CA GLY A 455 10.42 3.51 -33.19
C GLY A 455 10.29 3.52 -31.66
N PHE A 456 9.59 4.51 -31.08
CA PHE A 456 9.32 4.53 -29.65
C PHE A 456 8.34 3.41 -29.23
N GLY A 457 7.28 3.19 -30.02
CA GLY A 457 6.33 2.10 -29.81
C GLY A 457 7.03 0.73 -29.78
N GLU A 458 7.93 0.50 -30.74
CA GLU A 458 8.69 -0.75 -30.85
C GLU A 458 9.65 -0.97 -29.66
N ILE A 459 10.30 0.09 -29.16
CA ILE A 459 11.15 0.01 -27.97
C ILE A 459 10.34 -0.43 -26.74
N ILE A 460 9.14 0.15 -26.56
CA ILE A 460 8.27 -0.21 -25.44
C ILE A 460 7.73 -1.64 -25.60
N HIS A 461 7.35 -2.03 -26.82
CA HIS A 461 6.93 -3.40 -27.12
C HIS A 461 8.04 -4.42 -26.78
N THR A 462 9.27 -4.18 -27.26
CA THR A 462 10.43 -5.02 -26.97
C THR A 462 10.69 -5.12 -25.46
N MET A 463 10.56 -4.01 -24.73
CA MET A 463 10.69 -3.99 -23.28
C MET A 463 9.62 -4.87 -22.60
N ASN A 464 8.36 -4.80 -23.04
CA ASN A 464 7.28 -5.63 -22.52
C ASN A 464 7.53 -7.12 -22.78
N VAL A 465 7.95 -7.49 -24.00
CA VAL A 465 8.31 -8.86 -24.37
C VAL A 465 9.45 -9.38 -23.48
N PHE A 466 10.46 -8.56 -23.21
CA PHE A 466 11.55 -8.92 -22.31
C PHE A 466 11.06 -9.20 -20.88
N PHE A 467 10.18 -8.36 -20.32
CA PHE A 467 9.63 -8.61 -18.98
C PHE A 467 8.75 -9.85 -18.92
N LYS A 468 7.94 -10.08 -19.96
CA LYS A 468 7.16 -11.32 -20.08
C LYS A 468 8.05 -12.55 -20.09
N TRP A 469 9.12 -12.55 -20.89
CA TRP A 469 10.08 -13.65 -20.94
C TRP A 469 10.73 -13.94 -19.57
N ILE A 470 11.05 -12.90 -18.78
CA ILE A 470 11.53 -13.07 -17.40
C ILE A 470 10.44 -13.63 -16.50
N ALA A 471 9.20 -13.13 -16.61
CA ALA A 471 8.08 -13.54 -15.79
C ALA A 471 7.67 -15.01 -16.01
N GLU A 472 7.90 -15.54 -17.20
CA GLU A 472 7.70 -16.96 -17.53
C GLU A 472 8.70 -17.90 -16.83
N GLN A 473 9.80 -17.36 -16.26
CA GLN A 473 10.79 -18.15 -15.51
C GLN A 473 10.33 -18.41 -14.07
N GLU A 474 9.25 -19.18 -13.90
CA GLU A 474 8.58 -19.39 -12.61
C GLU A 474 9.51 -19.90 -11.49
N VAL A 475 10.55 -20.66 -11.84
CA VAL A 475 11.55 -21.20 -10.88
C VAL A 475 12.25 -20.10 -10.08
N PHE A 476 12.43 -18.92 -10.67
CA PHE A 476 13.07 -17.79 -10.00
C PHE A 476 12.09 -16.85 -9.31
N ILE A 477 10.80 -17.20 -9.26
CA ILE A 477 9.78 -16.42 -8.58
C ILE A 477 9.47 -17.10 -7.24
N PHE A 478 10.09 -16.61 -6.18
CA PHE A 478 9.85 -17.15 -4.84
C PHE A 478 8.55 -16.57 -4.29
N ARG A 479 7.48 -17.36 -4.28
CA ARG A 479 6.14 -16.99 -3.79
C ARG A 479 5.86 -17.54 -2.39
N ASP A 480 4.80 -17.02 -1.78
CA ASP A 480 4.24 -17.48 -0.50
C ASP A 480 5.23 -17.45 0.67
N ILE A 481 6.16 -16.49 0.69
CA ILE A 481 7.15 -16.39 1.77
C ILE A 481 6.48 -15.78 3.01
N PRO A 482 6.36 -16.53 4.12
CA PRO A 482 5.70 -16.04 5.31
C PRO A 482 6.62 -15.08 6.09
N MET A 483 6.07 -13.95 6.53
CA MET A 483 6.82 -12.92 7.24
C MET A 483 5.88 -12.16 8.18
N ASN A 484 6.39 -11.81 9.36
CA ASN A 484 5.68 -11.00 10.34
C ASN A 484 6.56 -9.85 10.84
N TRP A 485 5.97 -8.91 11.57
CA TRP A 485 6.69 -7.72 12.05
C TRP A 485 7.88 -8.04 12.96
N PHE A 486 7.81 -9.10 13.77
CA PHE A 486 8.93 -9.53 14.61
C PHE A 486 10.16 -9.92 13.77
N LEU A 487 9.95 -10.73 12.72
CA LEU A 487 11.01 -11.12 11.80
C LEU A 487 11.54 -9.93 10.98
N VAL A 488 10.67 -8.99 10.58
CA VAL A 488 11.08 -7.77 9.87
C VAL A 488 12.03 -6.92 10.73
N ILE A 489 11.68 -6.70 12.00
CA ILE A 489 12.52 -5.93 12.94
C ILE A 489 13.86 -6.65 13.15
N GLY A 490 13.84 -7.97 13.37
CA GLY A 490 15.05 -8.77 13.52
C GLY A 490 15.96 -8.71 12.28
N PHE A 491 15.39 -8.77 11.08
CA PHE A 491 16.14 -8.69 9.84
C PHE A 491 16.76 -7.30 9.62
N TYR A 492 16.02 -6.22 9.90
CA TYR A 492 16.57 -4.86 9.84
C TYR A 492 17.68 -4.63 10.87
N LEU A 493 17.57 -5.23 12.06
CA LEU A 493 18.63 -5.21 13.07
C LEU A 493 19.90 -5.89 12.54
N ILE A 494 19.76 -7.06 11.89
CA ILE A 494 20.88 -7.75 11.23
C ILE A 494 21.51 -6.88 10.14
N ILE A 495 20.72 -6.31 9.22
CA ILE A 495 21.22 -5.42 8.16
C ILE A 495 22.02 -4.27 8.77
N LEU A 496 21.47 -3.61 9.80
CA LEU A 496 22.09 -2.47 10.45
C LEU A 496 23.43 -2.84 11.09
N LEU A 497 23.47 -3.95 11.84
CA LEU A 497 24.68 -4.38 12.55
C LEU A 497 25.76 -4.90 11.60
N LEU A 498 25.39 -5.64 10.56
CA LEU A 498 26.33 -6.08 9.52
C LEU A 498 26.90 -4.88 8.76
N THR A 499 26.07 -3.91 8.40
CA THR A 499 26.54 -2.68 7.75
C THR A 499 27.51 -1.93 8.66
N GLN A 500 27.20 -1.77 9.95
CA GLN A 500 28.10 -1.12 10.91
C GLN A 500 29.41 -1.90 11.13
N TYR A 501 29.37 -3.23 11.11
CA TYR A 501 30.56 -4.07 11.12
C TYR A 501 31.41 -3.81 9.88
N PHE A 502 30.84 -3.86 8.68
CA PHE A 502 31.61 -3.64 7.45
C PHE A 502 32.17 -2.22 7.30
N ILE A 503 31.56 -1.21 7.93
CA ILE A 503 32.07 0.16 7.99
C ILE A 503 33.29 0.29 8.92
N SER A 504 33.29 -0.35 10.10
CA SER A 504 34.33 -0.13 11.13
C SER A 504 35.30 -1.28 11.36
N LYS A 505 34.91 -2.49 10.94
CA LYS A 505 35.62 -3.76 11.10
C LYS A 505 36.12 -4.04 12.52
N THR A 506 35.35 -3.64 13.54
CA THR A 506 35.72 -3.85 14.95
C THR A 506 35.15 -5.16 15.51
N TYR A 507 35.92 -5.82 16.38
CA TYR A 507 35.51 -7.08 17.04
C TYR A 507 34.17 -6.94 17.78
N LYS A 508 33.97 -5.85 18.53
CA LYS A 508 32.70 -5.60 19.26
C LYS A 508 31.48 -5.61 18.33
N ARG A 509 31.59 -5.03 17.13
CA ARG A 509 30.48 -4.99 16.17
C ARG A 509 30.28 -6.32 15.45
N LEU A 510 31.34 -7.09 15.23
CA LEU A 510 31.23 -8.46 14.73
C LEU A 510 30.44 -9.33 15.71
N VAL A 511 30.81 -9.31 16.99
CA VAL A 511 30.10 -10.04 18.06
C VAL A 511 28.63 -9.60 18.12
N LEU A 512 28.36 -8.29 18.05
CA LEU A 512 26.99 -7.77 18.05
C LEU A 512 26.18 -8.24 16.82
N ALA A 513 26.80 -8.29 15.63
CA ALA A 513 26.14 -8.79 14.43
C ALA A 513 25.86 -10.30 14.50
N LEU A 514 26.84 -11.10 14.97
CA LEU A 514 26.67 -12.55 15.12
C LEU A 514 25.63 -12.90 16.19
N THR A 515 25.63 -12.19 17.32
CA THR A 515 24.62 -12.37 18.37
C THR A 515 23.22 -12.03 17.86
N ALA A 516 23.05 -10.96 17.08
CA ALA A 516 21.77 -10.66 16.44
C ALA A 516 21.31 -11.76 15.46
N ILE A 517 22.24 -12.36 14.70
CA ILE A 517 21.93 -13.50 13.83
C ILE A 517 21.49 -14.71 14.66
N CYS A 518 22.19 -15.04 15.74
CA CYS A 518 21.79 -16.14 16.64
C CYS A 518 20.43 -15.88 17.31
N LEU A 519 20.17 -14.66 17.78
CA LEU A 519 18.86 -14.30 18.35
C LEU A 519 17.75 -14.39 17.31
N PHE A 520 18.04 -14.02 16.07
CA PHE A 520 17.09 -14.13 14.97
C PHE A 520 16.79 -15.59 14.61
N THR A 521 17.79 -16.48 14.58
CA THR A 521 17.57 -17.91 14.31
C THR A 521 16.78 -18.57 15.45
N VAL A 522 17.06 -18.22 16.70
CA VAL A 522 16.24 -18.64 17.86
C VAL A 522 14.82 -18.10 17.72
N GLY A 523 14.66 -16.84 17.33
CA GLY A 523 13.36 -16.21 17.07
C GLY A 523 12.56 -16.90 15.95
N LEU A 524 13.22 -17.35 14.87
CA LEU A 524 12.61 -18.14 13.80
C LEU A 524 12.13 -19.50 14.33
N PHE A 525 12.93 -20.17 15.16
CA PHE A 525 12.53 -21.43 15.77
C PHE A 525 11.33 -21.25 16.70
N PHE A 526 11.35 -20.23 17.57
CA PHE A 526 10.23 -19.90 18.46
C PHE A 526 8.97 -19.57 17.68
N ASN A 527 9.08 -18.78 16.61
CA ASN A 527 7.96 -18.46 15.73
C ASN A 527 7.39 -19.72 15.07
N SER A 528 8.25 -20.59 14.54
CA SER A 528 7.84 -21.87 13.95
C SER A 528 7.14 -22.77 14.98
N TYR A 529 7.67 -22.84 16.20
CA TYR A 529 7.08 -23.61 17.29
C TYR A 529 5.69 -23.06 17.67
N TRP A 530 5.58 -21.74 17.86
CA TRP A 530 4.33 -21.07 18.18
C TRP A 530 3.20 -21.38 17.18
N TYR A 531 3.48 -21.28 15.87
CA TYR A 531 2.49 -21.60 14.84
C TYR A 531 2.19 -23.09 14.73
N HIS A 532 3.15 -23.95 15.04
CA HIS A 532 2.97 -25.40 15.06
C HIS A 532 2.11 -25.88 16.24
N SER A 533 2.14 -25.18 17.37
CA SER A 533 1.33 -25.56 18.54
C SER A 533 -0.14 -25.12 18.43
N GLN A 534 -0.54 -24.41 17.38
CA GLN A 534 -1.89 -23.91 17.19
C GLN A 534 -2.66 -24.73 16.17
N ASP A 535 -3.57 -25.57 16.64
CA ASP A 535 -4.55 -26.27 15.81
C ASP A 535 -5.81 -25.41 15.69
N GLU A 536 -6.32 -25.27 14.47
CA GLU A 536 -7.49 -24.44 14.19
C GLU A 536 -8.44 -25.13 13.20
N LEU A 537 -9.75 -25.09 13.47
CA LEU A 537 -10.80 -25.41 12.50
C LEU A 537 -11.45 -24.13 12.03
N ILE A 538 -11.49 -23.90 10.72
CA ILE A 538 -11.93 -22.64 10.12
C ILE A 538 -12.98 -22.87 9.05
N VAL A 539 -14.09 -22.14 9.14
CA VAL A 539 -15.06 -21.98 8.06
C VAL A 539 -14.84 -20.61 7.44
N PHE A 540 -14.30 -20.58 6.22
CA PHE A 540 -14.04 -19.34 5.51
C PHE A 540 -15.33 -18.72 4.96
N HIS A 541 -15.32 -17.40 4.80
CA HIS A 541 -16.30 -16.71 3.99
C HIS A 541 -15.88 -16.72 2.51
N LYS A 542 -16.65 -17.42 1.68
CA LYS A 542 -16.57 -17.35 0.22
C LYS A 542 -17.98 -17.26 -0.37
N SER A 543 -18.20 -16.31 -1.28
CA SER A 543 -19.49 -16.18 -1.95
C SER A 543 -19.74 -17.39 -2.87
N ARG A 544 -20.93 -17.98 -2.78
CA ARG A 544 -21.41 -19.14 -3.58
C ARG A 544 -20.69 -20.49 -3.33
N HIS A 545 -19.63 -20.51 -2.53
CA HIS A 545 -18.84 -21.71 -2.29
C HIS A 545 -18.57 -21.90 -0.80
N SER A 546 -18.33 -23.15 -0.41
CA SER A 546 -18.03 -23.54 0.96
C SER A 546 -16.59 -23.98 1.05
N ILE A 547 -15.86 -23.45 2.04
CA ILE A 547 -14.48 -23.82 2.31
C ILE A 547 -14.35 -24.00 3.82
N LEU A 548 -14.05 -25.23 4.22
CA LEU A 548 -13.69 -25.62 5.57
C LEU A 548 -12.21 -25.99 5.57
N SER A 549 -11.44 -25.60 6.58
CA SER A 549 -10.07 -26.07 6.72
C SER A 549 -9.75 -26.46 8.14
N LYS A 550 -8.92 -27.50 8.27
CA LYS A 550 -8.40 -28.01 9.52
C LYS A 550 -6.89 -27.85 9.50
N LYS A 551 -6.38 -26.96 10.35
CA LYS A 551 -4.95 -26.76 10.60
C LYS A 551 -4.52 -27.72 11.70
N GLN A 552 -3.52 -28.54 11.39
CA GLN A 552 -2.82 -29.40 12.35
C GLN A 552 -1.33 -29.08 12.28
N GLY A 553 -0.85 -28.30 13.25
CA GLY A 553 0.47 -27.68 13.19
C GLY A 553 0.72 -26.89 11.91
N LEU A 554 1.69 -27.34 11.09
CA LEU A 554 2.05 -26.68 9.81
C LEU A 554 1.42 -27.34 8.57
N HIS A 555 0.46 -28.25 8.79
CA HIS A 555 -0.34 -28.86 7.74
C HIS A 555 -1.75 -28.26 7.72
N LEU A 556 -2.27 -27.98 6.53
CA LEU A 556 -3.65 -27.52 6.32
C LEU A 556 -4.40 -28.51 5.44
N GLU A 557 -5.41 -29.14 6.01
CA GLU A 557 -6.40 -29.93 5.26
C GLU A 557 -7.52 -29.00 4.83
N ILE A 558 -7.76 -28.91 3.52
CA ILE A 558 -8.76 -28.03 2.92
C ILE A 558 -9.89 -28.89 2.37
N TYR A 559 -11.12 -28.61 2.79
CA TYR A 559 -12.33 -29.24 2.30
C TYR A 559 -13.17 -28.20 1.57
N HIS A 560 -13.40 -28.40 0.26
CA HIS A 560 -14.10 -27.43 -0.57
C HIS A 560 -15.03 -28.05 -1.61
N ASN A 561 -15.84 -27.19 -2.24
CA ASN A 561 -16.64 -27.49 -3.44
C ASN A 561 -16.22 -26.63 -4.67
N LEU A 562 -15.05 -25.99 -4.61
CA LEU A 562 -14.46 -25.24 -5.73
C LEU A 562 -13.86 -26.14 -6.82
N ASP A 563 -13.84 -25.65 -8.06
CA ASP A 563 -13.03 -26.22 -9.14
C ASP A 563 -11.53 -26.07 -8.85
N THR A 564 -10.70 -26.99 -9.37
CA THR A 564 -9.24 -27.02 -9.16
C THR A 564 -8.54 -25.70 -9.49
N LEU A 565 -8.87 -25.06 -10.62
CA LEU A 565 -8.29 -23.76 -11.02
C LEU A 565 -8.68 -22.61 -10.06
N LYS A 566 -9.93 -22.62 -9.56
CA LYS A 566 -10.41 -21.61 -8.60
C LYS A 566 -9.78 -21.79 -7.22
N MET A 567 -9.49 -23.03 -6.83
CA MET A 567 -8.79 -23.32 -5.58
C MET A 567 -7.35 -22.78 -5.61
N LEU A 568 -6.62 -23.04 -6.69
CA LEU A 568 -5.21 -22.60 -6.83
C LEU A 568 -5.04 -21.08 -6.81
N SER A 569 -6.08 -20.34 -7.22
CA SER A 569 -6.09 -18.88 -7.28
C SER A 569 -6.82 -18.22 -6.09
N ASP A 570 -7.24 -18.97 -5.08
CA ASP A 570 -8.00 -18.41 -3.96
C ASP A 570 -7.10 -17.70 -2.93
N TYR A 571 -7.15 -16.36 -2.96
CA TYR A 571 -6.40 -15.52 -2.02
C TYR A 571 -6.73 -15.74 -0.54
N SER A 572 -7.94 -16.20 -0.19
CA SER A 572 -8.29 -16.42 1.22
C SER A 572 -7.52 -17.59 1.83
N ILE A 573 -7.31 -18.65 1.05
CA ILE A 573 -6.52 -19.82 1.45
C ILE A 573 -5.04 -19.47 1.44
N SER A 574 -4.53 -18.84 0.38
CA SER A 574 -3.10 -18.50 0.30
C SER A 574 -2.69 -17.53 1.41
N ASN A 575 -3.46 -16.47 1.67
CA ASN A 575 -3.19 -15.53 2.75
C ASN A 575 -3.19 -16.22 4.12
N TYR A 576 -4.14 -17.13 4.36
CA TYR A 576 -4.19 -17.89 5.61
C TYR A 576 -2.98 -18.83 5.76
N ARG A 577 -2.59 -19.52 4.68
CA ARG A 577 -1.40 -20.39 4.63
C ARG A 577 -0.14 -19.61 4.96
N ILE A 578 0.07 -18.48 4.29
CA ILE A 578 1.22 -17.59 4.50
C ILE A 578 1.23 -17.05 5.94
N GLY A 579 0.09 -16.50 6.41
CA GLY A 579 -0.02 -15.90 7.74
C GLY A 579 0.23 -16.87 8.89
N ASN A 580 0.00 -18.18 8.68
CA ASN A 580 0.25 -19.24 9.64
C ASN A 580 1.52 -20.07 9.37
N PHE A 581 2.38 -19.65 8.44
CA PHE A 581 3.64 -20.35 8.11
C PHE A 581 3.42 -21.81 7.66
N ILE A 582 2.26 -22.10 7.07
CA ILE A 582 1.87 -23.45 6.65
C ILE A 582 2.64 -23.83 5.39
N LYS A 583 3.28 -25.00 5.40
CA LYS A 583 4.09 -25.49 4.27
C LYS A 583 3.34 -26.47 3.39
N ASN A 584 2.56 -27.36 4.01
CA ASN A 584 1.93 -28.47 3.31
C ASN A 584 0.42 -28.28 3.33
N THR A 585 -0.21 -28.42 2.17
CA THR A 585 -1.67 -28.38 2.03
C THR A 585 -2.16 -29.66 1.39
N SER A 586 -3.21 -30.26 1.93
CA SER A 586 -3.95 -31.33 1.28
C SER A 586 -5.36 -30.84 0.97
N SER A 587 -5.92 -31.29 -0.16
CA SER A 587 -7.26 -30.89 -0.57
C SER A 587 -8.18 -32.08 -0.74
N HIS A 588 -9.41 -31.95 -0.24
CA HIS A 588 -10.41 -33.00 -0.16
C HIS A 588 -11.79 -32.43 -0.50
N THR A 589 -12.71 -33.31 -0.85
CA THR A 589 -14.13 -32.96 -1.00
C THR A 589 -14.78 -32.77 0.37
N LEU A 590 -15.86 -31.98 0.41
CA LEU A 590 -16.62 -31.77 1.64
C LEU A 590 -17.40 -33.03 2.04
N SER A 591 -17.25 -33.42 3.30
CA SER A 591 -17.98 -34.49 3.97
C SER A 591 -19.06 -33.92 4.89
N ASN A 592 -20.01 -34.76 5.32
CA ASN A 592 -21.13 -34.28 6.14
C ASN A 592 -20.78 -34.14 7.63
N VAL A 593 -19.75 -34.84 8.12
CA VAL A 593 -19.37 -34.83 9.53
C VAL A 593 -17.88 -34.63 9.67
N TYR A 594 -17.50 -33.70 10.54
CA TYR A 594 -16.11 -33.44 10.92
C TYR A 594 -15.96 -33.54 12.43
N ARG A 595 -14.87 -34.19 12.86
CA ARG A 595 -14.46 -34.22 14.25
C ARG A 595 -13.21 -33.38 14.43
N PHE A 596 -13.31 -32.38 15.30
CA PHE A 596 -12.18 -31.57 15.74
C PHE A 596 -12.11 -31.71 17.26
N ASN A 597 -11.21 -32.58 17.71
CA ASN A 597 -11.06 -33.02 19.10
C ASN A 597 -12.32 -33.72 19.62
N ASP A 598 -12.87 -33.26 20.74
CA ASP A 598 -14.12 -33.73 21.33
C ASP A 598 -15.36 -33.03 20.76
N LYS A 599 -15.18 -32.07 19.84
CA LYS A 599 -16.28 -31.33 19.24
C LYS A 599 -16.64 -31.89 17.87
N GLN A 600 -17.93 -32.02 17.62
CA GLN A 600 -18.47 -32.51 16.35
C GLN A 600 -19.12 -31.36 15.55
N LEU A 601 -18.75 -31.26 14.27
CA LEU A 601 -19.33 -30.34 13.31
C LEU A 601 -20.14 -31.16 12.29
N LEU A 602 -21.45 -30.94 12.25
CA LEU A 602 -22.34 -31.49 11.23
C LEU A 602 -22.57 -30.45 10.14
N ILE A 603 -22.37 -30.83 8.88
CA ILE A 603 -22.67 -30.01 7.71
C ILE A 603 -23.99 -30.47 7.10
N ILE A 604 -24.87 -29.51 6.83
CA ILE A 604 -26.11 -29.74 6.08
C ILE A 604 -26.06 -28.91 4.81
N ASP A 605 -26.09 -29.63 3.69
CA ASP A 605 -26.09 -29.09 2.34
C ASP A 605 -27.52 -28.93 1.79
N SER A 606 -27.63 -28.58 0.51
CA SER A 606 -28.89 -28.39 -0.19
C SER A 606 -29.82 -29.62 -0.17
N LEU A 607 -29.29 -30.84 0.00
CA LEU A 607 -30.06 -32.08 0.08
C LEU A 607 -30.79 -32.21 1.43
N ALA A 608 -30.40 -31.45 2.45
CA ALA A 608 -31.06 -31.40 3.75
C ALA A 608 -31.20 -32.78 4.43
N ILE A 609 -30.20 -33.66 4.26
CA ILE A 609 -30.19 -35.00 4.84
C ILE A 609 -29.68 -34.93 6.28
N PHE A 610 -30.60 -34.93 7.24
CA PHE A 610 -30.27 -34.99 8.67
C PHE A 610 -31.23 -35.86 9.52
N LYS A 611 -32.23 -36.48 8.89
CA LYS A 611 -33.20 -37.34 9.57
C LYS A 611 -32.55 -38.68 9.95
N ASN A 612 -32.87 -39.20 11.14
CA ASN A 612 -32.34 -40.45 11.72
C ASN A 612 -30.85 -40.43 12.12
N LEU A 613 -30.25 -39.26 12.29
CA LEU A 613 -28.92 -39.14 12.90
C LEU A 613 -29.02 -39.33 14.42
N THR A 614 -28.31 -40.31 14.98
CA THR A 614 -28.09 -40.48 16.43
C THR A 614 -26.96 -39.58 16.96
N LEU A 615 -26.50 -38.62 16.16
CA LEU A 615 -25.45 -37.68 16.52
C LEU A 615 -26.01 -36.42 17.18
N ASN A 616 -25.37 -35.98 18.27
CA ASN A 616 -25.60 -34.69 18.92
C ASN A 616 -24.42 -33.74 18.61
N PRO A 617 -24.44 -33.02 17.47
CA PRO A 617 -23.33 -32.17 17.08
C PRO A 617 -23.24 -30.91 17.95
N ASP A 618 -22.03 -30.51 18.34
CA ASP A 618 -21.80 -29.22 18.99
C ASP A 618 -22.07 -28.06 18.03
N TYR A 619 -21.62 -28.20 16.79
CA TYR A 619 -21.72 -27.18 15.76
C TYR A 619 -22.49 -27.69 14.55
N LEU A 620 -23.33 -26.82 13.99
CA LEU A 620 -24.05 -27.09 12.76
C LEU A 620 -23.63 -26.08 11.70
N LEU A 621 -23.16 -26.52 10.54
CA LEU A 621 -22.88 -25.67 9.39
C LEU A 621 -23.97 -25.85 8.32
N LEU A 622 -24.66 -24.76 7.99
CA LEU A 622 -25.61 -24.71 6.88
C LEU A 622 -24.90 -24.15 5.65
N ARG A 623 -24.99 -24.85 4.51
CA ARG A 623 -24.42 -24.43 3.22
C ARG A 623 -25.37 -24.70 2.07
N GLU A 624 -25.26 -23.93 0.99
CA GLU A 624 -26.05 -24.07 -0.24
C GLU A 624 -27.57 -23.91 -0.03
N SER A 625 -27.96 -23.13 0.97
CA SER A 625 -29.36 -22.76 1.26
C SER A 625 -30.33 -23.96 1.42
N PRO A 626 -30.07 -24.92 2.32
CA PRO A 626 -30.96 -26.05 2.58
C PRO A 626 -32.42 -25.65 2.77
N LYS A 627 -33.34 -26.40 2.18
CA LYS A 627 -34.77 -26.22 2.41
C LYS A 627 -35.19 -26.90 3.70
N ILE A 628 -34.83 -26.31 4.84
CA ILE A 628 -35.10 -26.85 6.19
C ILE A 628 -36.01 -25.97 7.03
N ASN A 629 -36.79 -26.62 7.91
CA ASN A 629 -37.42 -25.94 9.04
C ASN A 629 -36.45 -25.92 10.22
N LEU A 630 -35.86 -24.75 10.48
CA LEU A 630 -34.81 -24.60 11.50
C LEU A 630 -35.31 -24.85 12.93
N ASN A 631 -36.60 -24.61 13.23
CA ASN A 631 -37.15 -24.91 14.55
C ASN A 631 -37.06 -26.41 14.86
N ARG A 632 -37.57 -27.24 13.94
CA ARG A 632 -37.55 -28.70 14.08
C ARG A 632 -36.13 -29.23 14.18
N LEU A 633 -35.20 -28.61 13.45
CA LEU A 633 -33.80 -29.01 13.46
C LEU A 633 -33.11 -28.70 14.80
N ILE A 634 -33.38 -27.52 15.37
CA ILE A 634 -32.89 -27.15 16.70
C ILE A 634 -33.46 -28.11 17.75
N ASP A 635 -34.75 -28.45 17.65
CA ASP A 635 -35.42 -29.36 18.58
C ASP A 635 -34.83 -30.79 18.49
N SER A 636 -34.42 -31.24 17.29
CA SER A 636 -33.88 -32.59 17.09
C SER A 636 -32.39 -32.76 17.43
N LEU A 637 -31.55 -31.78 17.05
CA LEU A 637 -30.08 -31.90 17.15
C LEU A 637 -29.49 -31.10 18.30
N ASN A 638 -30.24 -30.14 18.86
CA ASN A 638 -29.84 -29.25 19.94
C ASN A 638 -28.39 -28.70 19.84
N PRO A 639 -27.97 -28.12 18.69
CA PRO A 639 -26.60 -27.66 18.51
C PRO A 639 -26.28 -26.48 19.44
N LYS A 640 -25.02 -26.38 19.89
CA LYS A 640 -24.55 -25.24 20.70
C LYS A 640 -24.45 -23.96 19.88
N LEU A 641 -24.10 -24.08 18.59
CA LEU A 641 -23.95 -22.95 17.67
C LEU A 641 -24.28 -23.35 16.24
N ILE A 642 -25.00 -22.48 15.52
CA ILE A 642 -25.32 -22.65 14.10
C ILE A 642 -24.48 -21.68 13.27
N ILE A 643 -23.70 -22.22 12.34
CA ILE A 643 -22.84 -21.51 11.41
C ILE A 643 -23.55 -21.48 10.04
N MET A 644 -23.56 -20.32 9.41
CA MET A 644 -24.08 -20.11 8.06
C MET A 644 -22.94 -19.53 7.22
N ASP A 645 -22.50 -20.24 6.19
CA ASP A 645 -21.41 -19.76 5.33
C ASP A 645 -21.89 -18.85 4.18
N GLY A 646 -20.93 -18.37 3.38
CA GLY A 646 -21.15 -17.47 2.25
C GLY A 646 -21.80 -18.11 1.01
N SER A 647 -22.04 -19.42 1.03
CA SER A 647 -22.75 -20.11 -0.06
C SER A 647 -24.27 -19.93 0.00
N ASN A 648 -24.79 -19.47 1.15
CA ASN A 648 -26.23 -19.32 1.37
C ASN A 648 -26.80 -17.99 0.81
N TYR A 649 -28.02 -18.04 0.27
CA TYR A 649 -28.77 -16.85 -0.12
C TYR A 649 -29.10 -15.98 1.10
N LYS A 650 -28.96 -14.65 0.97
CA LYS A 650 -29.23 -13.68 2.04
C LYS A 650 -30.64 -13.80 2.62
N SER A 651 -31.63 -14.16 1.81
CA SER A 651 -33.02 -14.36 2.25
C SER A 651 -33.17 -15.54 3.23
N TYR A 652 -32.46 -16.64 2.97
CA TYR A 652 -32.45 -17.81 3.87
C TYR A 652 -31.75 -17.49 5.18
N VAL A 653 -30.58 -16.85 5.09
CA VAL A 653 -29.81 -16.40 6.26
C VAL A 653 -30.64 -15.48 7.16
N LYS A 654 -31.37 -14.51 6.58
CA LYS A 654 -32.26 -13.61 7.35
C LYS A 654 -33.34 -14.39 8.11
N ARG A 655 -34.04 -15.30 7.42
CA ARG A 655 -35.08 -16.16 8.03
C ARG A 655 -34.52 -17.05 9.14
N TRP A 656 -33.36 -17.65 8.94
CA TRP A 656 -32.72 -18.48 9.96
C TRP A 656 -32.23 -17.67 11.15
N THR A 657 -31.67 -16.49 10.90
CA THR A 657 -31.25 -15.55 11.94
C THR A 657 -32.42 -15.15 12.84
N GLU A 658 -33.57 -14.82 12.27
CA GLU A 658 -34.80 -14.54 13.03
C GLU A 658 -35.22 -15.74 13.88
N THR A 659 -35.09 -16.96 13.35
CA THR A 659 -35.43 -18.20 14.09
C THR A 659 -34.45 -18.44 15.24
N CYS A 660 -33.14 -18.29 15.01
CA CYS A 660 -32.11 -18.40 16.06
C CYS A 660 -32.34 -17.38 17.18
N LYS A 661 -32.66 -16.13 16.84
CA LYS A 661 -33.00 -15.08 17.82
C LYS A 661 -34.24 -15.47 18.65
N LYS A 662 -35.32 -15.91 18.02
CA LYS A 662 -36.54 -16.38 18.72
C LYS A 662 -36.28 -17.54 19.67
N ARG A 663 -35.43 -18.50 19.27
CA ARG A 663 -35.07 -19.69 20.05
C ARG A 663 -33.89 -19.47 21.00
N LYS A 664 -33.37 -18.24 21.13
CA LYS A 664 -32.18 -17.89 21.93
C LYS A 664 -30.97 -18.78 21.63
N ARG A 665 -30.78 -19.17 20.37
CA ARG A 665 -29.66 -19.97 19.92
C ARG A 665 -28.56 -19.09 19.32
N PRO A 666 -27.29 -19.25 19.75
CA PRO A 666 -26.17 -18.58 19.12
C PRO A 666 -26.07 -18.94 17.64
N PHE A 667 -25.70 -17.97 16.81
CA PHE A 667 -25.42 -18.21 15.41
C PHE A 667 -24.23 -17.38 14.91
N HIS A 668 -23.57 -17.86 13.86
CA HIS A 668 -22.45 -17.21 13.19
C HIS A 668 -22.68 -17.18 11.68
N TYR A 669 -22.99 -16.02 11.12
CA TYR A 669 -23.05 -15.85 9.66
C TYR A 669 -21.73 -15.27 9.16
N THR A 670 -21.04 -15.99 8.27
CA THR A 670 -19.69 -15.57 7.85
C THR A 670 -19.68 -14.31 6.99
N GLY A 671 -20.80 -13.95 6.36
CA GLY A 671 -20.93 -12.71 5.58
C GLY A 671 -21.11 -11.45 6.43
N GLU A 672 -21.36 -11.58 7.74
CA GLU A 672 -21.49 -10.45 8.67
C GLU A 672 -20.38 -10.48 9.73
N LYS A 673 -20.11 -11.66 10.30
CA LYS A 673 -19.13 -11.83 11.40
C LYS A 673 -17.76 -12.32 10.93
N GLY A 674 -17.55 -12.47 9.62
CA GLY A 674 -16.32 -13.04 9.05
C GLY A 674 -16.19 -14.54 9.27
N ALA A 675 -15.01 -15.10 8.98
CA ALA A 675 -14.70 -16.51 9.11
C ALA A 675 -14.94 -17.00 10.55
N PHE A 676 -15.49 -18.20 10.67
CA PHE A 676 -15.63 -18.84 11.97
C PHE A 676 -14.37 -19.63 12.29
N ILE A 677 -13.78 -19.42 13.48
CA ILE A 677 -12.50 -20.03 13.87
C ILE A 677 -12.64 -20.69 15.24
N LEU A 678 -12.32 -21.98 15.31
CA LEU A 678 -12.17 -22.73 16.56
C LEU A 678 -10.69 -23.01 16.79
N LYS A 679 -10.11 -22.37 17.81
CA LYS A 679 -8.70 -22.51 18.16
C LYS A 679 -8.49 -23.52 19.29
N GLN A 680 -7.35 -24.21 19.24
CA GLN A 680 -6.80 -24.97 20.35
C GLN A 680 -5.27 -24.84 20.35
N THR A 681 -4.71 -24.60 21.53
CA THR A 681 -3.27 -24.74 21.78
C THR A 681 -2.98 -26.19 22.20
N ARG A 682 -2.05 -26.84 21.50
CA ARG A 682 -1.40 -28.06 22.00
C ARG A 682 -0.56 -27.67 23.21
N ASN A 683 -0.77 -28.36 24.33
CA ASN A 683 0.08 -28.23 25.52
C ASN A 683 1.48 -28.76 25.26
#